data_AF-A0A4Z0KDB9-F1
#
_entry.id   AF-A0A4Z0KDB9-F1
#
_cell.length_a   1.000
_cell.length_b   1.000
_cell.length_c   1.000
_cell.angle_alpha   90.00
_cell.angle_beta   90.00
_cell.angle_gamma   90.00
#
_symmetry.space_group_name_H-M   'P 1'
#
loop_
_entity.id
_entity.type
_entity.pdbx_description
1 polymer ?
#
loop_
_entity_poly.entity_id
_entity_poly.type
_entity_poly.pdbx_seq_one_letter_code
_entity_poly.pdbx_strand_id
1 'polypeptide(L)'
;MNRLQSAEESTTFKIVGTGSNVYESEDPVDGVAKWLETPQDVMDFVEQGDVSDVVVIARGGTTTFLTMALNAGIKGIITLQGAPESHLGIISREYGIPAIMSVNFDEGVHTSQGETIPADGVRIRMDVSSRPSGTVSVEAGAPREDKPSIEPEHEPLSDEQQAQIALLLEKFGGEVPHGTEGDRIMQAEMTTRVLYADDDVNRELSRHEVNEAIRYYTWNEWDALSARATEGESGLIPRQEYEAMGIANCWFKHPNWLRAIEDRVGMDGIIDIGSTGRREIGSKVNMLHLWALATATSFGRGIALELGLHETDFRADRVRTTFGTVRRLYKGLWSEGPILTSMKDFKAEILEKSWIDRFTENKIDLSDPSAREAFVRFNGAAELMGFLLHFDNRTGVADHGPYPLDDGGFVLVRDIFLNEPAWPWNNPDSPLPWSVTVAMFFDADTPLETKVVDVSTLFTTPANYIPHISGVSVFQRDAWDSPMDEVRPLTPADMTRLRAECEEQSSALYRRIAAMSAREKIQAGALTYSTGFALPIARAAGMYDELVADHGFTTIDPALEESYETIVSGVATELIPRLFLTGSWGNPVPENASEELSDNDRLRYQVYHAITVRGFAALDKITDSTGLPSDTVRSVLDEAVDSRHVKQNAKRGLNSLTGIGKGAYKLLREAAIEEDAKRSIAMEYDRFLNPNRLFKELTTDWQQGRTDDTESRFESVHNQITVILDGLTAVDPRFGYYTKHFNSAADSFRSGNTDSLAKPLTDSYHDIWMELHEDLLTTLSVSRSEADG
;
A
#
# COMPACT_ATOMS: atom_id res chain seq x y z
N MET A 1 -4.67 4.65 74.42
CA MET A 1 -6.05 4.13 74.33
C MET A 1 -6.73 4.90 73.21
N ASN A 2 -7.35 4.16 72.28
CA ASN A 2 -8.07 4.58 71.07
C ASN A 2 -7.28 4.96 69.82
N ARG A 3 -7.03 3.89 69.04
CA ARG A 3 -7.03 3.82 67.58
C ARG A 3 -8.20 4.60 66.99
N LEU A 4 -7.93 5.40 65.96
CA LEU A 4 -8.84 5.59 64.84
C LEU A 4 -8.17 4.93 63.63
N GLN A 5 -8.88 3.95 63.08
CA GLN A 5 -8.58 3.28 61.83
C GLN A 5 -8.59 4.31 60.68
N SER A 6 -7.54 4.31 59.87
CA SER A 6 -7.70 4.36 58.42
C SER A 6 -7.19 3.02 57.91
N ALA A 7 -8.11 2.17 57.49
CA ALA A 7 -7.80 0.93 56.82
C ALA A 7 -7.18 1.28 55.46
N GLU A 8 -5.89 0.97 55.27
CA GLU A 8 -5.42 0.60 53.94
C GLU A 8 -6.10 -0.74 53.63
N GLU A 9 -7.21 -0.69 52.91
CA GLU A 9 -7.71 -1.87 52.22
C GLU A 9 -6.62 -2.27 51.21
N SER A 10 -5.92 -3.39 51.45
CA SER A 10 -5.04 -3.92 50.41
C SER A 10 -5.92 -4.36 49.25
N THR A 11 -5.96 -3.58 48.18
CA THR A 11 -6.69 -3.92 46.97
C THR A 11 -6.21 -5.27 46.49
N THR A 12 -7.07 -6.28 46.59
CA THR A 12 -6.74 -7.62 46.13
C THR A 12 -6.94 -7.63 44.62
N PHE A 13 -5.90 -7.97 43.86
CA PHE A 13 -5.98 -8.08 42.39
C PHE A 13 -6.29 -9.52 41.98
N LYS A 14 -7.10 -9.69 40.93
CA LYS A 14 -7.38 -10.98 40.29
C LYS A 14 -6.94 -10.92 38.83
N ILE A 15 -6.20 -11.93 38.37
CA ILE A 15 -5.82 -12.07 36.95
C ILE A 15 -7.08 -12.29 36.13
N VAL A 16 -7.22 -11.52 35.06
CA VAL A 16 -8.37 -11.56 34.13
C VAL A 16 -7.96 -11.69 32.67
N GLY A 17 -6.67 -11.57 32.36
CA GLY A 17 -6.20 -11.76 31.00
C GLY A 17 -4.70 -12.06 30.94
N THR A 18 -4.31 -12.72 29.85
CA THR A 18 -2.93 -13.03 29.52
C THR A 18 -2.68 -12.64 28.07
N GLY A 19 -1.49 -12.10 27.77
CA GLY A 19 -1.09 -11.75 26.42
C GLY A 19 0.41 -11.83 26.23
N SER A 20 0.88 -11.31 25.11
CA SER A 20 2.29 -11.27 24.75
C SER A 20 2.93 -10.00 25.31
N ASN A 21 3.93 -10.16 26.17
CA ASN A 21 4.65 -9.04 26.75
C ASN A 21 5.63 -8.43 25.73
N VAL A 22 5.66 -7.11 25.70
CA VAL A 22 6.41 -6.30 24.73
C VAL A 22 7.49 -5.45 25.40
N TYR A 23 7.41 -5.31 26.73
CA TYR A 23 8.26 -4.45 27.54
C TYR A 23 8.78 -5.23 28.76
N GLU A 24 10.06 -5.13 29.09
CA GLU A 24 10.63 -5.87 30.22
C GLU A 24 10.94 -4.90 31.37
N SER A 25 10.31 -5.11 32.53
CA SER A 25 10.53 -4.33 33.76
C SER A 25 10.30 -5.21 34.99
N GLU A 26 11.15 -5.06 36.02
CA GLU A 26 11.04 -5.83 37.27
C GLU A 26 9.75 -5.50 38.03
N ASP A 27 9.28 -4.25 37.94
CA ASP A 27 8.10 -3.78 38.67
C ASP A 27 6.82 -3.87 37.83
N PRO A 28 5.69 -4.33 38.42
CA PRO A 28 4.39 -4.30 37.77
C PRO A 28 3.85 -2.86 37.66
N VAL A 29 2.99 -2.65 36.67
CA VAL A 29 2.45 -1.33 36.32
C VAL A 29 0.99 -1.24 36.73
N ASP A 30 0.68 -0.36 37.69
CA ASP A 30 -0.69 -0.14 38.15
C ASP A 30 -1.29 1.11 37.49
N GLY A 31 -2.46 0.98 36.85
CA GLY A 31 -3.12 2.06 36.11
C GLY A 31 -4.64 1.95 36.14
N VAL A 32 -5.34 2.99 35.70
CA VAL A 32 -6.79 2.98 35.50
C VAL A 32 -7.11 2.60 34.06
N ALA A 33 -7.98 1.62 33.83
CA ALA A 33 -8.33 1.16 32.49
C ALA A 33 -9.16 2.21 31.72
N LYS A 34 -8.82 2.41 30.45
CA LYS A 34 -9.60 3.22 29.50
C LYS A 34 -9.65 2.58 28.12
N TRP A 35 -10.84 2.23 27.63
CA TRP A 35 -11.08 1.77 26.26
C TRP A 35 -11.13 2.95 25.28
N LEU A 36 -10.41 2.82 24.16
CA LEU A 36 -10.46 3.75 23.02
C LEU A 36 -10.78 2.98 21.75
N GLU A 37 -11.88 3.34 21.08
CA GLU A 37 -12.39 2.61 19.91
C GLU A 37 -12.27 3.43 18.63
N THR A 38 -12.58 4.72 18.70
CA THR A 38 -12.63 5.61 17.56
C THR A 38 -11.62 6.75 17.68
N PRO A 39 -11.24 7.41 16.57
CA PRO A 39 -10.35 8.58 16.63
C PRO A 39 -10.94 9.71 17.49
N GLN A 40 -12.27 9.82 17.54
CA GLN A 40 -12.94 10.80 18.41
C GLN A 40 -12.74 10.47 19.89
N ASP A 41 -12.79 9.20 20.28
CA ASP A 41 -12.52 8.80 21.67
C ASP A 41 -11.10 9.16 22.09
N VAL A 42 -10.12 9.00 21.19
CA VAL A 42 -8.72 9.37 21.44
C VAL A 42 -8.57 10.89 21.62
N MET A 43 -9.22 11.69 20.77
CA MET A 43 -9.21 13.14 20.88
C MET A 43 -9.87 13.62 22.18
N ASP A 44 -11.06 13.11 22.48
CA ASP A 44 -11.79 13.45 23.70
C ASP A 44 -11.01 13.02 24.95
N PHE A 45 -10.30 11.89 24.89
CA PHE A 45 -9.48 11.37 25.98
C PHE A 45 -8.34 12.30 26.36
N VAL A 46 -7.55 12.77 25.38
CA VAL A 46 -6.39 13.64 25.68
C VAL A 46 -6.80 15.06 26.07
N GLU A 47 -8.02 15.48 25.76
CA GLU A 47 -8.57 16.77 26.16
C GLU A 47 -9.09 16.79 27.62
N GLN A 48 -9.28 15.62 28.24
CA GLN A 48 -9.85 15.49 29.61
C GLN A 48 -8.88 15.83 30.75
N GLY A 49 -7.58 16.02 30.49
CA GLY A 49 -6.59 16.46 31.48
C GLY A 49 -5.44 15.47 31.67
N ASP A 50 -5.02 15.26 32.92
CA ASP A 50 -3.88 14.39 33.26
C ASP A 50 -4.22 12.91 33.02
N VAL A 51 -3.51 12.27 32.09
CA VAL A 51 -3.68 10.86 31.71
C VAL A 51 -2.54 9.96 32.22
N SER A 52 -1.64 10.49 33.03
CA SER A 52 -0.41 9.80 33.46
C SER A 52 -0.64 8.56 34.33
N ASP A 53 -1.84 8.37 34.89
CA ASP A 53 -2.24 7.16 35.63
C ASP A 53 -3.12 6.20 34.80
N VAL A 54 -3.33 6.46 33.51
CA VAL A 54 -4.23 5.68 32.65
C VAL A 54 -3.48 4.60 31.90
N VAL A 55 -4.05 3.39 31.86
CA VAL A 55 -3.67 2.32 30.94
C VAL A 55 -4.73 2.22 29.85
N VAL A 56 -4.31 2.48 28.61
CA VAL A 56 -5.19 2.48 27.44
C VAL A 56 -5.39 1.04 26.96
N ILE A 57 -6.63 0.70 26.67
CA ILE A 57 -7.03 -0.55 26.04
C ILE A 57 -7.57 -0.23 24.65
N ALA A 58 -7.07 -0.91 23.62
CA ALA A 58 -7.54 -0.74 22.24
C ALA A 58 -7.65 -2.11 21.55
N ARG A 59 -8.47 -2.21 20.49
CA ARG A 59 -8.59 -3.45 19.71
C ARG A 59 -7.26 -3.81 19.05
N GLY A 60 -6.83 -2.97 18.11
CA GLY A 60 -5.67 -3.17 17.25
C GLY A 60 -4.47 -2.34 17.69
N GLY A 61 -3.28 -2.81 17.32
CA GLY A 61 -2.00 -2.24 17.72
C GLY A 61 -1.36 -1.31 16.69
N THR A 62 -2.12 -0.47 15.97
CA THR A 62 -1.50 0.49 15.05
C THR A 62 -1.04 1.74 15.80
N THR A 63 0.23 2.10 15.64
CA THR A 63 0.87 3.25 16.29
C THR A 63 0.16 4.57 15.97
N THR A 64 -0.31 4.71 14.72
CA THR A 64 -1.00 5.92 14.25
C THR A 64 -2.30 6.19 15.00
N PHE A 65 -3.08 5.16 15.33
CA PHE A 65 -4.33 5.32 16.10
C PHE A 65 -4.12 5.88 17.50
N LEU A 66 -3.06 5.41 18.19
CA LEU A 66 -2.74 5.80 19.57
C LEU A 66 -1.79 7.00 19.66
N THR A 67 -1.42 7.64 18.55
CA THR A 67 -0.38 8.69 18.53
C THR A 67 -0.62 9.80 19.55
N MET A 68 -1.84 10.34 19.64
CA MET A 68 -2.15 11.40 20.62
C MET A 68 -2.09 10.89 22.07
N ALA A 69 -2.55 9.67 22.33
CA ALA A 69 -2.51 9.07 23.67
C ALA A 69 -1.08 8.80 24.14
N LEU A 70 -0.22 8.31 23.24
CA LEU A 70 1.21 8.09 23.50
C LEU A 70 1.91 9.42 23.83
N ASN A 71 1.67 10.46 23.03
CA ASN A 71 2.21 11.81 23.27
C ASN A 71 1.71 12.42 24.59
N ALA A 72 0.48 12.13 25.00
CA ALA A 72 -0.07 12.59 26.27
C ALA A 72 0.57 11.93 27.50
N GLY A 73 1.35 10.85 27.31
CA GLY A 73 2.12 10.21 28.38
C GLY A 73 1.31 9.25 29.24
N ILE A 74 0.49 8.40 28.62
CA ILE A 74 -0.20 7.29 29.29
C ILE A 74 0.76 6.34 30.01
N LYS A 75 0.24 5.61 31.00
CA LYS A 75 1.03 4.74 31.88
C LYS A 75 1.31 3.36 31.31
N GLY A 76 0.45 2.88 30.41
CA GLY A 76 0.60 1.56 29.79
C GLY A 76 -0.43 1.32 28.69
N ILE A 77 -0.20 0.27 27.91
CA ILE A 77 -1.00 -0.10 26.75
C ILE A 77 -1.39 -1.57 26.83
N ILE A 78 -2.65 -1.86 26.54
CA ILE A 78 -3.15 -3.21 26.32
C ILE A 78 -3.83 -3.26 24.95
N THR A 79 -3.50 -4.25 24.13
CA THR A 79 -4.22 -4.50 22.87
C THR A 79 -4.84 -5.89 22.85
N LEU A 80 -5.98 -6.03 22.17
CA LEU A 80 -6.65 -7.32 21.96
C LEU A 80 -6.06 -8.11 20.79
N GLN A 81 -5.37 -7.43 19.87
CA GLN A 81 -4.72 -8.00 18.68
C GLN A 81 -3.31 -7.41 18.48
N GLY A 82 -2.51 -8.01 17.61
CA GLY A 82 -1.16 -7.58 17.24
C GLY A 82 -0.03 -8.36 17.91
N ALA A 83 1.19 -8.19 17.40
CA ALA A 83 2.37 -8.92 17.84
C ALA A 83 3.41 -8.01 18.52
N PRO A 84 4.24 -8.52 19.44
CA PRO A 84 5.32 -7.73 20.08
C PRO A 84 6.37 -7.13 19.13
N GLU A 85 6.47 -7.69 17.92
CA GLU A 85 7.33 -7.24 16.82
C GLU A 85 6.65 -6.19 15.93
N SER A 86 5.38 -5.88 16.21
CA SER A 86 4.67 -4.79 15.54
C SER A 86 5.29 -3.43 15.84
N HIS A 87 4.99 -2.46 15.00
CA HIS A 87 5.53 -1.12 15.17
C HIS A 87 5.10 -0.47 16.50
N LEU A 88 3.85 -0.65 16.94
CA LEU A 88 3.41 -0.17 18.26
C LEU A 88 4.22 -0.84 19.36
N GLY A 89 4.58 -2.10 19.20
CA GLY A 89 5.41 -2.79 20.18
C GLY A 89 6.83 -2.23 20.27
N ILE A 90 7.43 -1.88 19.13
CA ILE A 90 8.72 -1.17 19.07
C ILE A 90 8.61 0.20 19.76
N ILE A 91 7.64 1.01 19.35
CA ILE A 91 7.46 2.37 19.88
C ILE A 91 7.15 2.38 21.37
N SER A 92 6.36 1.42 21.86
CA SER A 92 6.06 1.32 23.29
C SER A 92 7.36 1.16 24.10
N ARG A 93 8.31 0.35 23.63
CA ARG A 93 9.65 0.23 24.26
C ARG A 93 10.44 1.52 24.21
N GLU A 94 10.42 2.19 23.06
CA GLU A 94 11.22 3.39 22.82
C GLU A 94 10.69 4.62 23.59
N TYR A 95 9.39 4.67 23.86
CA TYR A 95 8.78 5.63 24.79
C TYR A 95 8.98 5.29 26.27
N GLY A 96 9.37 4.06 26.58
CA GLY A 96 9.34 3.55 27.95
C GLY A 96 7.92 3.32 28.48
N ILE A 97 6.94 3.05 27.60
CA ILE A 97 5.56 2.77 27.96
C ILE A 97 5.35 1.24 27.97
N PRO A 98 5.06 0.62 29.12
CA PRO A 98 4.79 -0.80 29.22
C PRO A 98 3.58 -1.23 28.38
N ALA A 99 3.72 -2.33 27.63
CA ALA A 99 2.68 -2.83 26.74
C ALA A 99 2.53 -4.35 26.80
N ILE A 100 1.28 -4.83 26.83
CA ILE A 100 0.91 -6.24 26.65
C ILE A 100 -0.04 -6.33 25.47
N MET A 101 0.30 -7.14 24.47
CA MET A 101 -0.45 -7.27 23.22
C MET A 101 -1.17 -8.59 23.10
N SER A 102 -2.20 -8.64 22.26
CA SER A 102 -3.04 -9.84 22.07
C SER A 102 -3.55 -10.43 23.38
N VAL A 103 -4.03 -9.56 24.27
CA VAL A 103 -4.61 -9.98 25.55
C VAL A 103 -5.99 -10.56 25.32
N ASN A 104 -6.18 -11.80 25.77
CA ASN A 104 -7.51 -12.38 25.88
C ASN A 104 -8.02 -12.20 27.30
N PHE A 105 -9.20 -11.58 27.45
CA PHE A 105 -9.83 -11.34 28.75
C PHE A 105 -10.92 -12.35 29.04
N ASP A 106 -10.83 -13.01 30.19
CA ASP A 106 -11.78 -14.04 30.62
C ASP A 106 -13.07 -13.45 31.21
N GLU A 107 -13.02 -12.21 31.69
CA GLU A 107 -14.12 -11.55 32.40
C GLU A 107 -14.04 -10.02 32.31
N GLY A 108 -15.19 -9.37 32.21
CA GLY A 108 -15.27 -7.92 32.05
C GLY A 108 -16.64 -7.42 31.59
N VAL A 109 -16.64 -6.30 30.89
CA VAL A 109 -17.78 -5.74 30.15
C VAL A 109 -17.58 -5.97 28.65
N HIS A 110 -18.68 -5.93 27.89
CA HIS A 110 -18.60 -6.08 26.44
C HIS A 110 -18.47 -4.71 25.76
N THR A 111 -17.62 -4.62 24.74
CA THR A 111 -17.52 -3.46 23.83
C THR A 111 -18.76 -3.37 22.92
N SER A 112 -18.84 -2.31 22.11
CA SER A 112 -19.90 -2.17 21.10
C SER A 112 -19.86 -3.28 20.03
N GLN A 113 -18.72 -3.94 19.87
CA GLN A 113 -18.45 -4.98 18.88
C GLN A 113 -18.31 -6.39 19.51
N GLY A 114 -18.59 -6.52 20.81
CA GLY A 114 -18.73 -7.80 21.50
C GLY A 114 -17.48 -8.35 22.17
N GLU A 115 -16.36 -7.63 22.19
CA GLU A 115 -15.17 -8.07 22.93
C GLU A 115 -15.30 -7.87 24.43
N THR A 116 -14.71 -8.78 25.20
CA THR A 116 -14.61 -8.67 26.65
C THR A 116 -13.40 -7.82 27.02
N ILE A 117 -13.62 -6.79 27.83
CA ILE A 117 -12.56 -5.92 28.38
C ILE A 117 -12.84 -5.50 29.83
N PRO A 118 -11.83 -5.09 30.62
CA PRO A 118 -12.06 -4.36 31.86
C PRO A 118 -12.89 -3.10 31.63
N ALA A 119 -13.82 -2.80 32.54
CA ALA A 119 -14.62 -1.57 32.45
C ALA A 119 -13.77 -0.31 32.62
N ASP A 120 -14.14 0.76 31.92
CA ASP A 120 -13.55 2.09 32.09
C ASP A 120 -13.54 2.53 33.57
N GLY A 121 -12.41 3.05 34.03
CA GLY A 121 -12.24 3.53 35.40
C GLY A 121 -11.80 2.47 36.43
N VAL A 122 -11.75 1.19 36.04
CA VAL A 122 -11.28 0.11 36.92
C VAL A 122 -9.78 0.16 37.13
N ARG A 123 -9.33 -0.08 38.37
CA ARG A 123 -7.90 -0.23 38.66
C ARG A 123 -7.36 -1.56 38.13
N ILE A 124 -6.31 -1.50 37.32
CA ILE A 124 -5.63 -2.66 36.75
C ILE A 124 -4.14 -2.69 37.08
N ARG A 125 -3.57 -3.90 37.03
CA ARG A 125 -2.15 -4.20 37.20
C ARG A 125 -1.66 -5.00 36.01
N MET A 126 -0.65 -4.50 35.32
CA MET A 126 0.07 -5.21 34.26
C MET A 126 1.35 -5.80 34.84
N ASP A 127 1.50 -7.12 34.77
CA ASP A 127 2.77 -7.79 35.06
C ASP A 127 3.54 -7.96 33.76
N VAL A 128 4.64 -7.22 33.64
CA VAL A 128 5.55 -7.16 32.48
C VAL A 128 6.96 -7.66 32.84
N SER A 129 7.08 -8.43 33.92
CA SER A 129 8.36 -8.92 34.45
C SER A 129 8.94 -10.12 33.71
N SER A 130 8.14 -10.80 32.87
CA SER A 130 8.56 -11.98 32.14
C SER A 130 8.19 -11.93 30.66
N ARG A 131 8.96 -12.61 29.80
CA ARG A 131 8.65 -12.83 28.39
C ARG A 131 8.65 -14.34 28.08
N PRO A 132 7.82 -14.80 27.12
CA PRO A 132 7.03 -13.99 26.18
C PRO A 132 5.67 -13.52 26.74
N SER A 133 5.24 -13.96 27.92
CA SER A 133 3.88 -13.70 28.42
C SER A 133 3.81 -12.58 29.46
N GLY A 134 2.78 -11.74 29.36
CA GLY A 134 2.40 -10.75 30.38
C GLY A 134 0.99 -11.05 30.90
N THR A 135 0.69 -10.62 32.12
CA THR A 135 -0.65 -10.81 32.72
C THR A 135 -1.29 -9.48 33.10
N VAL A 136 -2.62 -9.42 32.98
CA VAL A 136 -3.44 -8.28 33.39
C VAL A 136 -4.35 -8.71 34.53
N SER A 137 -4.31 -7.96 35.62
CA SER A 137 -5.17 -8.16 36.78
C SER A 137 -6.05 -6.94 37.03
N VAL A 138 -7.28 -7.14 37.50
CA VAL A 138 -8.19 -6.07 37.93
C VAL A 138 -8.40 -6.13 39.44
N GLU A 139 -8.80 -5.03 40.06
CA GLU A 139 -9.22 -5.02 41.45
C GLU A 139 -10.42 -5.95 41.72
N ALA A 140 -10.43 -6.59 42.89
CA ALA A 140 -11.51 -7.48 43.29
C ALA A 140 -12.85 -6.74 43.35
N GLY A 141 -13.88 -7.29 42.71
CA GLY A 141 -15.21 -6.69 42.64
C GLY A 141 -15.42 -5.71 41.48
N ALA A 142 -14.45 -5.58 40.57
CA ALA A 142 -14.61 -4.82 39.33
C ALA A 142 -15.90 -5.21 38.57
N PRO A 143 -16.61 -4.25 37.92
CA PRO A 143 -17.83 -4.50 37.18
C PRO A 143 -17.69 -5.60 36.11
N ARG A 144 -18.70 -6.45 36.00
CA ARG A 144 -18.79 -7.54 35.01
C ARG A 144 -20.22 -7.66 34.51
N GLU A 145 -20.38 -8.02 33.25
CA GLU A 145 -21.69 -8.36 32.70
C GLU A 145 -21.88 -9.89 32.65
N ASP A 146 -22.91 -10.40 33.32
CA ASP A 146 -23.38 -11.80 33.18
C ASP A 146 -24.24 -11.98 31.90
N LYS A 147 -23.85 -11.35 30.79
CA LYS A 147 -24.50 -11.57 29.49
C LYS A 147 -23.69 -12.62 28.73
N PRO A 148 -24.33 -13.59 28.04
CA PRO A 148 -23.60 -14.41 27.10
C PRO A 148 -22.94 -13.49 26.07
N SER A 149 -21.69 -13.79 25.71
CA SER A 149 -20.97 -13.10 24.63
C SER A 149 -21.90 -12.96 23.43
N ILE A 150 -21.96 -11.77 22.83
CA ILE A 150 -22.57 -11.62 21.51
C ILE A 150 -21.85 -12.64 20.62
N GLU A 151 -22.58 -13.48 19.88
CA GLU A 151 -21.93 -14.38 18.93
C GLU A 151 -21.06 -13.51 18.02
N PRO A 152 -19.72 -13.70 18.03
CA PRO A 152 -18.86 -12.91 17.18
C PRO A 152 -19.35 -13.08 15.73
N GLU A 153 -19.34 -12.00 14.95
CA GLU A 153 -19.74 -12.07 13.53
C GLU A 153 -18.92 -13.11 12.73
N HIS A 154 -17.80 -13.58 13.30
CA HIS A 154 -16.94 -14.63 12.78
C HIS A 154 -16.72 -15.73 13.83
N GLU A 155 -16.89 -17.00 13.44
CA GLU A 155 -16.54 -18.14 14.30
C GLU A 155 -15.03 -18.09 14.65
N PRO A 156 -14.66 -18.30 15.92
CA PRO A 156 -13.25 -18.40 16.29
C PRO A 156 -12.60 -19.57 15.54
N LEU A 157 -11.37 -19.36 15.07
CA LEU A 157 -10.58 -20.38 14.39
C LEU A 157 -10.45 -21.63 15.27
N SER A 158 -10.61 -22.81 14.67
CA SER A 158 -10.40 -24.08 15.37
C SER A 158 -8.95 -24.23 15.85
N ASP A 159 -8.72 -25.04 16.89
CA ASP A 159 -7.37 -25.32 17.40
C ASP A 159 -6.41 -25.79 16.28
N GLU A 160 -6.94 -26.51 15.28
CA GLU A 160 -6.18 -26.97 14.11
C GLU A 160 -5.78 -25.80 13.20
N GLN A 161 -6.70 -24.86 12.93
CA GLN A 161 -6.42 -23.66 12.14
C GLN A 161 -5.42 -22.75 12.87
N GLN A 162 -5.55 -22.61 14.19
CA GLN A 162 -4.60 -21.85 15.00
C GLN A 162 -3.19 -22.46 14.95
N ALA A 163 -3.08 -23.79 15.09
CA ALA A 163 -1.80 -24.49 14.96
C ALA A 163 -1.19 -24.35 13.55
N GLN A 164 -2.02 -24.35 12.51
CA GLN A 164 -1.56 -24.12 11.13
C GLN A 164 -1.04 -22.69 10.94
N ILE A 165 -1.73 -21.68 11.46
CA ILE A 165 -1.26 -20.29 11.43
C ILE A 165 0.05 -20.15 12.20
N ALA A 166 0.16 -20.76 13.38
CA ALA A 166 1.41 -20.76 14.16
C ALA A 166 2.56 -21.39 13.36
N LEU A 167 2.32 -22.49 12.64
CA LEU A 167 3.34 -23.09 11.77
C LEU A 167 3.74 -22.15 10.62
N LEU A 168 2.79 -21.46 9.99
CA LEU A 168 3.06 -20.50 8.91
C LEU A 168 3.75 -19.23 9.42
N LEU A 169 3.53 -18.86 10.68
CA LEU A 169 4.25 -17.77 11.34
C LEU A 169 5.70 -18.14 11.65
N GLU A 170 6.02 -19.41 11.86
CA GLU A 170 7.40 -19.86 12.12
C GLU A 170 8.15 -20.36 10.88
N LYS A 171 7.42 -20.73 9.82
CA LYS A 171 7.99 -21.25 8.57
C LYS A 171 7.32 -20.74 7.31
N PHE A 172 8.13 -20.22 6.39
CA PHE A 172 7.73 -19.87 5.03
C PHE A 172 7.29 -21.12 4.28
N GLY A 173 6.05 -21.09 3.77
CA GLY A 173 5.43 -22.25 3.12
C GLY A 173 5.34 -23.50 4.03
N GLY A 174 5.54 -23.36 5.34
CA GLY A 174 5.66 -24.48 6.28
C GLY A 174 7.02 -25.20 6.29
N GLU A 175 8.02 -24.71 5.54
CA GLU A 175 9.27 -25.43 5.30
C GLU A 175 10.53 -24.67 5.75
N VAL A 176 10.64 -23.37 5.44
CA VAL A 176 11.89 -22.59 5.64
C VAL A 176 11.77 -21.71 6.90
N PRO A 177 12.70 -21.79 7.86
CA PRO A 177 12.65 -20.99 9.09
C PRO A 177 13.03 -19.51 8.87
N HIS A 178 12.86 -18.72 9.92
CA HIS A 178 13.34 -17.34 10.01
C HIS A 178 14.88 -17.21 10.09
N GLY A 179 15.38 -16.02 9.80
CA GLY A 179 16.75 -15.59 10.09
C GLY A 179 17.82 -16.27 9.24
N THR A 180 19.05 -16.32 9.77
CA THR A 180 20.24 -16.79 9.03
C THR A 180 20.13 -18.25 8.59
N GLU A 181 19.36 -19.08 9.30
CA GLU A 181 19.13 -20.46 8.86
C GLU A 181 18.24 -20.54 7.62
N GLY A 182 17.17 -19.73 7.57
CA GLY A 182 16.34 -19.62 6.38
C GLY A 182 17.13 -19.09 5.19
N ASP A 183 17.97 -18.08 5.40
CA ASP A 183 18.86 -17.53 4.37
C ASP A 183 19.75 -18.63 3.76
N ARG A 184 20.40 -19.46 4.59
CA ARG A 184 21.24 -20.57 4.10
C ARG A 184 20.47 -21.55 3.22
N ILE A 185 19.24 -21.89 3.60
CA ILE A 185 18.38 -22.79 2.82
C ILE A 185 18.03 -22.14 1.48
N MET A 186 17.59 -20.89 1.48
CA MET A 186 17.23 -20.17 0.26
C MET A 186 18.43 -20.01 -0.68
N GLN A 187 19.60 -19.67 -0.15
CA GLN A 187 20.83 -19.56 -0.93
C GLN A 187 21.30 -20.91 -1.50
N ALA A 188 21.09 -22.02 -0.79
CA ALA A 188 21.48 -23.34 -1.27
C ALA A 188 20.67 -23.80 -2.51
N GLU A 189 19.50 -23.23 -2.72
CA GLU A 189 18.63 -23.53 -3.86
C GLU A 189 18.87 -22.62 -5.06
N MET A 190 19.60 -21.51 -4.88
CA MET A 190 19.95 -20.59 -5.96
C MET A 190 21.11 -21.13 -6.80
N THR A 191 21.02 -20.94 -8.11
CA THR A 191 22.06 -21.33 -9.08
C THR A 191 22.72 -20.13 -9.75
N THR A 192 22.17 -18.93 -9.56
CA THR A 192 22.67 -17.67 -10.13
C THR A 192 23.20 -16.72 -9.06
N ARG A 193 23.86 -15.64 -9.51
CA ARG A 193 24.31 -14.53 -8.64
C ARG A 193 23.43 -13.28 -8.79
N VAL A 194 22.14 -13.47 -9.08
CA VAL A 194 21.20 -12.35 -9.32
C VAL A 194 21.14 -11.38 -8.14
N LEU A 195 21.24 -11.87 -6.89
CA LEU A 195 21.23 -11.08 -5.65
C LEU A 195 22.62 -10.59 -5.20
N TYR A 196 23.57 -10.50 -6.12
CA TYR A 196 24.92 -9.99 -5.85
C TYR A 196 25.23 -8.77 -6.73
N ALA A 197 25.85 -7.76 -6.12
CA ALA A 197 26.34 -6.55 -6.78
C ALA A 197 27.65 -6.77 -7.57
N ASP A 198 28.34 -7.90 -7.39
CA ASP A 198 29.62 -8.17 -8.09
C ASP A 198 29.47 -8.52 -9.56
N ASP A 199 28.32 -9.09 -9.91
CA ASP A 199 28.04 -9.56 -11.25
C ASP A 199 27.70 -8.39 -12.18
N ASP A 200 27.72 -8.63 -13.49
CA ASP A 200 27.42 -7.59 -14.47
C ASP A 200 25.98 -7.10 -14.27
N VAL A 201 25.84 -5.88 -13.72
CA VAL A 201 24.54 -5.23 -13.46
C VAL A 201 24.02 -4.44 -14.66
N ASN A 202 24.79 -4.34 -15.74
CA ASN A 202 24.41 -3.58 -16.94
C ASN A 202 23.74 -4.47 -18.00
N ARG A 203 23.86 -5.80 -17.89
CA ARG A 203 23.13 -6.74 -18.75
C ARG A 203 21.66 -6.90 -18.31
N GLU A 204 20.83 -7.35 -19.25
CA GLU A 204 19.48 -7.80 -18.94
C GLU A 204 19.51 -9.11 -18.13
N LEU A 205 18.58 -9.21 -17.18
CA LEU A 205 18.34 -10.44 -16.43
C LEU A 205 17.55 -11.44 -17.28
N SER A 206 17.83 -12.72 -17.13
CA SER A 206 16.98 -13.79 -17.66
C SER A 206 15.74 -14.03 -16.78
N ARG A 207 14.73 -14.74 -17.30
CA ARG A 207 13.56 -15.16 -16.52
C ARG A 207 13.93 -16.13 -15.39
N HIS A 208 14.91 -17.00 -15.62
CA HIS A 208 15.43 -17.88 -14.56
C HIS A 208 15.99 -17.08 -13.39
N GLU A 209 16.84 -16.08 -13.67
CA GLU A 209 17.42 -15.20 -12.64
C GLU A 209 16.35 -14.42 -11.88
N VAL A 210 15.39 -13.84 -12.58
CA VAL A 210 14.33 -13.07 -11.90
C VAL A 210 13.42 -13.98 -11.07
N ASN A 211 13.17 -15.22 -11.50
CA ASN A 211 12.38 -16.17 -10.73
C ASN A 211 13.10 -16.64 -9.46
N GLU A 212 14.43 -16.81 -9.50
CA GLU A 212 15.23 -17.02 -8.27
C GLU A 212 15.15 -15.82 -7.33
N ALA A 213 15.23 -14.59 -7.88
CA ALA A 213 15.07 -13.38 -7.09
C ALA A 213 13.68 -13.28 -6.45
N ILE A 214 12.59 -13.45 -7.22
CA ILE A 214 11.21 -13.45 -6.71
C ILE A 214 11.09 -14.42 -5.53
N ARG A 215 11.53 -15.67 -5.71
CA ARG A 215 11.44 -16.70 -4.66
C ARG A 215 12.20 -16.30 -3.38
N TYR A 216 13.39 -15.74 -3.50
CA TYR A 216 14.13 -15.25 -2.33
C TYR A 216 13.44 -14.06 -1.67
N TYR A 217 12.99 -13.06 -2.45
CA TYR A 217 12.28 -11.90 -1.93
C TYR A 217 10.97 -12.29 -1.23
N THR A 218 10.29 -13.34 -1.70
CA THR A 218 9.09 -13.87 -1.04
C THR A 218 9.40 -14.43 0.34
N TRP A 219 10.45 -15.24 0.49
CA TRP A 219 10.90 -15.68 1.81
C TRP A 219 11.40 -14.51 2.67
N ASN A 220 12.17 -13.58 2.10
CA ASN A 220 12.75 -12.45 2.80
C ASN A 220 11.67 -11.49 3.34
N GLU A 221 10.61 -11.25 2.56
CA GLU A 221 9.46 -10.47 3.00
C GLU A 221 8.69 -11.18 4.11
N TRP A 222 8.48 -12.49 3.97
CA TRP A 222 7.92 -13.30 5.03
C TRP A 222 8.79 -13.26 6.31
N ASP A 223 10.12 -13.35 6.19
CA ASP A 223 11.05 -13.27 7.33
C ASP A 223 10.94 -11.94 8.07
N ALA A 224 10.68 -10.86 7.32
CA ALA A 224 10.61 -9.52 7.86
C ALA A 224 9.21 -9.15 8.40
N LEU A 225 8.13 -9.72 7.85
CA LEU A 225 6.78 -9.18 8.02
C LEU A 225 5.71 -10.22 8.43
N SER A 226 6.00 -11.53 8.48
CA SER A 226 4.99 -12.57 8.79
C SER A 226 4.28 -12.31 10.12
N ALA A 227 5.02 -11.97 11.17
CA ALA A 227 4.46 -11.64 12.49
C ALA A 227 3.48 -10.45 12.44
N ARG A 228 3.70 -9.52 11.49
CA ARG A 228 2.85 -8.34 11.29
C ARG A 228 1.55 -8.65 10.58
N ALA A 229 1.39 -9.82 9.96
CA ALA A 229 0.11 -10.22 9.36
C ALA A 229 -1.01 -10.39 10.40
N THR A 230 -0.66 -10.44 11.69
CA THR A 230 -1.59 -10.47 12.83
C THR A 230 -1.91 -9.08 13.40
N GLU A 231 -1.32 -8.01 12.84
CA GLU A 231 -1.66 -6.64 13.20
C GLU A 231 -3.10 -6.37 12.76
N GLY A 232 -4.00 -6.23 13.74
CA GLY A 232 -5.42 -5.96 13.54
C GLY A 232 -5.72 -4.62 12.86
N GLU A 233 -7.01 -4.34 12.69
CA GLU A 233 -7.49 -3.09 12.09
C GLU A 233 -7.08 -1.86 12.90
N SER A 234 -6.68 -0.78 12.21
CA SER A 234 -6.49 0.53 12.84
C SER A 234 -7.82 1.22 13.02
N GLY A 235 -8.03 1.85 14.19
CA GLY A 235 -9.18 2.76 14.37
C GLY A 235 -9.07 4.06 13.54
N LEU A 236 -7.88 4.41 13.02
CA LEU A 236 -7.67 5.65 12.27
C LEU A 236 -7.62 5.45 10.76
N ILE A 237 -6.89 4.43 10.28
CA ILE A 237 -6.55 4.24 8.86
C ILE A 237 -6.84 2.81 8.33
N PRO A 238 -7.46 2.66 7.14
CA PRO A 238 -7.84 1.35 6.58
C PRO A 238 -6.64 0.66 5.90
N ARG A 239 -5.83 -0.03 6.70
CA ARG A 239 -4.50 -0.50 6.30
C ARG A 239 -4.52 -1.54 5.19
N GLN A 240 -5.27 -2.61 5.36
CA GLN A 240 -5.27 -3.71 4.40
C GLN A 240 -5.75 -3.21 3.01
N GLU A 241 -6.72 -2.32 2.97
CA GLU A 241 -7.25 -1.72 1.75
C GLU A 241 -6.23 -0.86 1.02
N TYR A 242 -5.52 0.03 1.73
CA TYR A 242 -4.49 0.85 1.09
C TYR A 242 -3.22 0.08 0.75
N GLU A 243 -2.88 -0.97 1.51
CA GLU A 243 -1.78 -1.88 1.18
C GLU A 243 -2.10 -2.62 -0.11
N ALA A 244 -3.32 -3.16 -0.23
CA ALA A 244 -3.79 -3.80 -1.46
C ALA A 244 -3.76 -2.84 -2.65
N MET A 245 -4.32 -1.64 -2.50
CA MET A 245 -4.37 -0.66 -3.59
C MET A 245 -2.98 -0.12 -3.94
N GLY A 246 -2.16 0.20 -2.95
CA GLY A 246 -0.83 0.79 -3.12
C GLY A 246 0.18 -0.19 -3.71
N ILE A 247 0.27 -1.42 -3.17
CA ILE A 247 1.18 -2.45 -3.67
C ILE A 247 0.75 -2.89 -5.07
N ALA A 248 -0.55 -3.09 -5.33
CA ALA A 248 -1.02 -3.36 -6.69
C ALA A 248 -0.69 -2.23 -7.67
N ASN A 249 -0.73 -0.97 -7.24
CA ASN A 249 -0.36 0.17 -8.09
C ASN A 249 1.11 0.11 -8.52
N CYS A 250 2.01 -0.43 -7.68
CA CYS A 250 3.42 -0.62 -8.02
C CYS A 250 3.59 -1.47 -9.29
N TRP A 251 2.79 -2.53 -9.47
CA TRP A 251 2.83 -3.37 -10.67
C TRP A 251 2.57 -2.58 -11.95
N PHE A 252 1.59 -1.69 -11.94
CA PHE A 252 1.22 -0.89 -13.11
C PHE A 252 2.16 0.30 -13.34
N LYS A 253 2.75 0.84 -12.27
CA LYS A 253 3.44 2.14 -12.31
C LYS A 253 4.96 2.05 -12.26
N HIS A 254 5.52 1.27 -11.33
CA HIS A 254 6.97 1.25 -11.07
C HIS A 254 7.80 0.86 -12.31
N PRO A 255 7.43 -0.16 -13.11
CA PRO A 255 8.20 -0.50 -14.31
C PRO A 255 8.36 0.69 -15.27
N ASN A 256 7.30 1.49 -15.43
CA ASN A 256 7.28 2.64 -16.33
C ASN A 256 8.12 3.80 -15.76
N TRP A 257 7.98 4.09 -14.46
CA TRP A 257 8.74 5.16 -13.81
C TRP A 257 10.23 4.85 -13.78
N LEU A 258 10.62 3.64 -13.39
CA LEU A 258 12.02 3.23 -13.32
C LEU A 258 12.67 3.21 -14.70
N ARG A 259 11.94 2.78 -15.75
CA ARG A 259 12.42 2.85 -17.13
C ARG A 259 12.63 4.30 -17.57
N ALA A 260 11.65 5.18 -17.35
CA ALA A 260 11.78 6.60 -17.69
C ALA A 260 12.97 7.27 -16.96
N ILE A 261 13.18 6.93 -15.69
CA ILE A 261 14.34 7.39 -14.91
C ILE A 261 15.64 6.88 -15.51
N GLU A 262 15.75 5.58 -15.79
CA GLU A 262 16.95 4.99 -16.38
C GLU A 262 17.25 5.53 -17.78
N ASP A 263 16.23 5.76 -18.61
CA ASP A 263 16.38 6.39 -19.93
C ASP A 263 16.95 7.81 -19.83
N ARG A 264 16.63 8.54 -18.75
CA ARG A 264 17.15 9.89 -18.49
C ARG A 264 18.59 9.90 -18.00
N VAL A 265 18.90 9.12 -16.97
CA VAL A 265 20.20 9.20 -16.28
C VAL A 265 21.21 8.15 -16.74
N GLY A 266 20.76 7.16 -17.52
CA GLY A 266 21.54 6.00 -17.92
C GLY A 266 21.80 5.02 -16.76
N MET A 267 22.28 3.82 -17.09
CA MET A 267 22.59 2.79 -16.10
C MET A 267 23.60 3.25 -15.04
N ASP A 268 24.65 3.98 -15.43
CA ASP A 268 25.65 4.54 -14.51
C ASP A 268 25.04 5.60 -13.59
N GLY A 269 24.07 6.38 -14.08
CA GLY A 269 23.33 7.35 -13.26
C GLY A 269 22.47 6.67 -12.20
N ILE A 270 21.84 5.53 -12.51
CA ILE A 270 21.13 4.71 -11.51
C ILE A 270 22.10 4.22 -10.42
N ILE A 271 23.29 3.76 -10.79
CA ILE A 271 24.32 3.34 -9.83
C ILE A 271 24.74 4.52 -8.94
N ASP A 272 24.98 5.70 -9.51
CA ASP A 272 25.35 6.89 -8.72
C ASP A 272 24.23 7.31 -7.76
N ILE A 273 22.97 7.30 -8.21
CA ILE A 273 21.80 7.54 -7.34
C ILE A 273 21.84 6.59 -6.15
N GLY A 274 21.97 5.28 -6.37
CA GLY A 274 22.03 4.28 -5.30
C GLY A 274 23.16 4.53 -4.30
N SER A 275 24.29 5.07 -4.75
CA SER A 275 25.43 5.40 -3.88
C SER A 275 25.21 6.61 -2.96
N THR A 276 24.08 7.32 -3.10
CA THR A 276 23.66 8.36 -2.15
C THR A 276 23.48 7.79 -0.74
N GLY A 277 22.94 6.58 -0.61
CA GLY A 277 22.63 5.97 0.69
C GLY A 277 23.84 5.67 1.59
N ARG A 278 25.06 5.64 1.02
CA ARG A 278 26.31 5.53 1.79
C ARG A 278 26.98 6.87 2.07
N ARG A 279 26.69 7.89 1.25
CA ARG A 279 27.32 9.22 1.28
C ARG A 279 26.54 10.22 2.15
N GLU A 280 25.22 10.07 2.24
CA GLU A 280 24.32 11.02 2.90
C GLU A 280 23.54 10.37 4.05
N ILE A 281 23.29 11.17 5.10
CA ILE A 281 22.36 10.82 6.17
C ILE A 281 21.03 11.54 5.97
N GLY A 282 19.95 11.01 6.56
CA GLY A 282 18.62 11.57 6.39
C GLY A 282 18.17 11.51 4.93
N SER A 283 18.60 10.50 4.18
CA SER A 283 18.23 10.26 2.78
C SER A 283 17.28 9.07 2.69
N LYS A 284 16.24 9.21 1.86
CA LYS A 284 15.33 8.11 1.52
C LYS A 284 15.88 7.19 0.41
N VAL A 285 17.04 7.52 -0.18
CA VAL A 285 17.78 6.53 -0.98
C VAL A 285 18.47 5.57 -0.02
N ASN A 286 17.71 4.59 0.49
CA ASN A 286 18.13 3.68 1.55
C ASN A 286 17.66 2.25 1.28
N MET A 287 18.07 1.31 2.15
CA MET A 287 17.74 -0.11 1.99
C MET A 287 16.24 -0.37 1.85
N LEU A 288 15.40 0.23 2.69
CA LEU A 288 13.95 0.03 2.66
C LEU A 288 13.36 0.39 1.29
N HIS A 289 13.74 1.54 0.72
CA HIS A 289 13.15 2.00 -0.54
C HIS A 289 13.63 1.14 -1.72
N LEU A 290 14.90 0.75 -1.71
CA LEU A 290 15.45 -0.17 -2.71
C LEU A 290 14.80 -1.56 -2.62
N TRP A 291 14.61 -2.07 -1.40
CA TRP A 291 13.92 -3.34 -1.14
C TRP A 291 12.46 -3.28 -1.62
N ALA A 292 11.78 -2.19 -1.29
CA ALA A 292 10.38 -1.98 -1.66
C ALA A 292 10.20 -1.91 -3.18
N LEU A 293 11.09 -1.22 -3.90
CA LEU A 293 11.08 -1.18 -5.38
C LEU A 293 11.28 -2.56 -6.00
N ALA A 294 12.11 -3.42 -5.39
CA ALA A 294 12.34 -4.79 -5.84
C ALA A 294 11.11 -5.69 -5.63
N THR A 295 10.54 -5.72 -4.42
CA THR A 295 9.45 -6.65 -4.08
C THR A 295 8.08 -6.18 -4.58
N ALA A 296 7.77 -4.88 -4.44
CA ALA A 296 6.40 -4.37 -4.58
C ALA A 296 5.83 -4.51 -6.00
N THR A 297 6.68 -4.50 -7.03
CA THR A 297 6.22 -4.79 -8.40
C THR A 297 5.71 -6.22 -8.53
N SER A 298 6.43 -7.20 -7.97
CA SER A 298 6.08 -8.63 -8.05
C SER A 298 4.91 -8.97 -7.13
N PHE A 299 4.90 -8.41 -5.91
CA PHE A 299 3.77 -8.54 -5.00
C PHE A 299 2.53 -7.86 -5.59
N GLY A 300 2.66 -6.66 -6.14
CA GLY A 300 1.58 -5.96 -6.82
C GLY A 300 0.95 -6.78 -7.95
N ARG A 301 1.78 -7.51 -8.70
CA ARG A 301 1.32 -8.48 -9.70
C ARG A 301 0.53 -9.61 -9.04
N GLY A 302 1.01 -10.17 -7.93
CA GLY A 302 0.28 -11.18 -7.16
C GLY A 302 -1.11 -10.72 -6.72
N ILE A 303 -1.24 -9.47 -6.22
CA ILE A 303 -2.55 -8.89 -5.87
C ILE A 303 -3.42 -8.73 -7.11
N ALA A 304 -2.88 -8.23 -8.22
CA ALA A 304 -3.63 -8.07 -9.47
C ALA A 304 -4.13 -9.41 -10.04
N LEU A 305 -3.36 -10.50 -9.90
CA LEU A 305 -3.76 -11.86 -10.25
C LEU A 305 -4.90 -12.37 -9.37
N GLU A 306 -4.81 -12.18 -8.06
CA GLU A 306 -5.84 -12.59 -7.09
C GLU A 306 -7.15 -11.80 -7.27
N LEU A 307 -7.04 -10.53 -7.69
CA LEU A 307 -8.19 -9.72 -8.09
C LEU A 307 -8.77 -10.14 -9.45
N GLY A 308 -8.07 -10.96 -10.25
CA GLY A 308 -8.49 -11.39 -11.58
C GLY A 308 -8.24 -10.37 -12.70
N LEU A 309 -7.45 -9.31 -12.47
CA LEU A 309 -7.31 -8.22 -13.43
C LEU A 309 -6.65 -8.61 -14.76
N HIS A 310 -5.76 -9.60 -14.74
CA HIS A 310 -5.09 -10.13 -15.91
C HIS A 310 -4.57 -11.56 -15.63
N GLU A 311 -4.09 -12.23 -16.68
CA GLU A 311 -3.48 -13.55 -16.57
C GLU A 311 -2.01 -13.51 -16.12
N THR A 312 -1.46 -14.68 -15.79
CA THR A 312 -0.07 -14.83 -15.32
C THR A 312 0.98 -14.36 -16.34
N ASP A 313 0.73 -14.44 -17.62
CA ASP A 313 1.68 -14.07 -18.68
C ASP A 313 1.63 -12.59 -19.09
N PHE A 314 0.55 -11.89 -18.72
CA PHE A 314 0.33 -10.49 -19.07
C PHE A 314 1.51 -9.60 -18.66
N ARG A 315 2.31 -9.16 -19.64
CA ARG A 315 3.43 -8.22 -19.48
C ARG A 315 4.41 -8.60 -18.37
N ALA A 316 4.50 -9.89 -18.03
CA ALA A 316 5.24 -10.36 -16.86
C ALA A 316 6.76 -10.09 -16.93
N ASP A 317 7.33 -9.93 -18.13
CA ASP A 317 8.74 -9.54 -18.32
C ASP A 317 9.08 -8.15 -17.76
N ARG A 318 8.09 -7.30 -17.46
CA ARG A 318 8.31 -6.02 -16.77
C ARG A 318 9.01 -6.19 -15.42
N VAL A 319 8.78 -7.32 -14.75
CA VAL A 319 9.46 -7.67 -13.50
C VAL A 319 10.99 -7.71 -13.70
N ARG A 320 11.47 -8.22 -14.84
CA ARG A 320 12.92 -8.25 -15.16
C ARG A 320 13.50 -6.84 -15.34
N THR A 321 12.73 -5.94 -15.97
CA THR A 321 13.14 -4.54 -16.15
C THR A 321 13.29 -3.88 -14.78
N THR A 322 12.25 -3.94 -13.93
CA THR A 322 12.26 -3.37 -12.58
C THR A 322 13.43 -3.91 -11.76
N PHE A 323 13.58 -5.24 -11.66
CA PHE A 323 14.69 -5.83 -10.90
C PHE A 323 16.06 -5.46 -11.44
N GLY A 324 16.22 -5.33 -12.77
CA GLY A 324 17.46 -4.86 -13.38
C GLY A 324 17.86 -3.47 -12.88
N THR A 325 16.94 -2.51 -12.90
CA THR A 325 17.19 -1.14 -12.41
C THR A 325 17.46 -1.14 -10.90
N VAL A 326 16.70 -1.89 -10.11
CA VAL A 326 16.91 -1.95 -8.65
C VAL A 326 18.25 -2.60 -8.30
N ARG A 327 18.69 -3.60 -9.05
CA ARG A 327 20.03 -4.20 -8.88
C ARG A 327 21.15 -3.20 -9.12
N ARG A 328 20.99 -2.27 -10.05
CA ARG A 328 21.91 -1.14 -10.27
C ARG A 328 21.89 -0.15 -9.10
N LEU A 329 20.73 0.13 -8.50
CA LEU A 329 20.66 0.93 -7.26
C LEU A 329 21.45 0.24 -6.12
N TYR A 330 21.26 -1.06 -5.94
CA TYR A 330 22.02 -1.83 -4.95
C TYR A 330 23.52 -1.89 -5.24
N LYS A 331 23.93 -1.91 -6.52
CA LYS A 331 25.34 -1.75 -6.91
C LYS A 331 25.91 -0.45 -6.35
N GLY A 332 25.16 0.64 -6.45
CA GLY A 332 25.53 1.92 -5.86
C GLY A 332 25.65 1.88 -4.35
N LEU A 333 24.66 1.29 -3.67
CA LEU A 333 24.59 1.23 -2.21
C LEU A 333 25.72 0.36 -1.61
N TRP A 334 25.86 -0.88 -2.07
CA TRP A 334 26.77 -1.87 -1.49
C TRP A 334 28.15 -1.93 -2.14
N SER A 335 28.29 -1.42 -3.36
CA SER A 335 29.47 -1.58 -4.24
C SER A 335 29.77 -3.03 -4.67
N GLU A 336 29.75 -3.99 -3.75
CA GLU A 336 30.07 -5.40 -3.96
C GLU A 336 29.35 -6.34 -2.95
N GLY A 337 29.38 -7.64 -3.25
CA GLY A 337 28.79 -8.70 -2.42
C GLY A 337 27.27 -8.86 -2.57
N PRO A 338 26.62 -9.59 -1.64
CA PRO A 338 25.16 -9.74 -1.60
C PRO A 338 24.45 -8.39 -1.46
N ILE A 339 23.21 -8.27 -1.95
CA ILE A 339 22.45 -7.00 -1.92
C ILE A 339 21.45 -6.87 -0.77
N LEU A 340 21.14 -7.97 -0.08
CA LEU A 340 20.19 -8.02 1.03
C LEU A 340 20.90 -8.28 2.36
N THR A 341 20.41 -7.70 3.46
CA THR A 341 21.01 -7.89 4.77
C THR A 341 20.76 -9.27 5.34
N SER A 342 19.68 -9.96 4.95
CA SER A 342 19.50 -11.38 5.28
C SER A 342 20.67 -12.25 4.81
N MET A 343 21.37 -11.84 3.74
CA MET A 343 22.58 -12.50 3.21
C MET A 343 23.89 -11.95 3.81
N LYS A 344 23.81 -11.03 4.76
CA LYS A 344 24.92 -10.36 5.45
C LYS A 344 24.79 -10.47 6.98
N ASP A 345 24.24 -11.58 7.46
CA ASP A 345 23.97 -11.81 8.88
C ASP A 345 23.16 -10.67 9.55
N PHE A 346 22.25 -10.06 8.76
CA PHE A 346 21.42 -8.92 9.16
C PHE A 346 22.19 -7.69 9.62
N LYS A 347 23.40 -7.49 9.09
CA LYS A 347 24.21 -6.29 9.29
C LYS A 347 24.04 -5.31 8.13
N ALA A 348 23.60 -4.11 8.46
CA ALA A 348 23.30 -3.02 7.54
C ALA A 348 24.41 -1.94 7.57
N GLU A 349 25.67 -2.32 7.38
CA GLU A 349 26.82 -1.41 7.41
C GLU A 349 26.94 -0.61 6.09
N ILE A 350 26.02 0.34 5.87
CA ILE A 350 25.89 1.07 4.60
C ILE A 350 26.69 2.38 4.54
N LEU A 351 26.81 3.12 5.64
CA LEU A 351 27.43 4.43 5.65
C LEU A 351 28.95 4.37 5.51
N GLU A 352 29.52 5.38 4.85
CA GLU A 352 30.96 5.59 4.84
C GLU A 352 31.51 5.87 6.25
N LYS A 353 32.72 5.39 6.55
CA LYS A 353 33.38 5.53 7.86
C LYS A 353 33.45 6.98 8.36
N SER A 354 33.56 7.94 7.45
CA SER A 354 33.57 9.38 7.76
C SER A 354 32.36 9.83 8.58
N TRP A 355 31.19 9.23 8.37
CA TRP A 355 30.00 9.50 9.18
C TRP A 355 30.11 8.94 10.59
N ILE A 356 30.66 7.73 10.75
CA ILE A 356 30.87 7.11 12.05
C ILE A 356 31.87 7.93 12.88
N ASP A 357 32.91 8.43 12.24
CA ASP A 357 33.88 9.33 12.86
C ASP A 357 33.20 10.65 13.30
N ARG A 358 32.37 11.25 12.43
CA ARG A 358 31.62 12.48 12.74
C ARG A 358 30.59 12.29 13.86
N PHE A 359 29.91 11.15 13.93
CA PHE A 359 29.01 10.81 15.04
C PHE A 359 29.80 10.72 16.35
N THR A 360 30.96 10.07 16.33
CA THR A 360 31.82 9.91 17.50
C THR A 360 32.31 11.26 18.03
N GLU A 361 32.68 12.18 17.13
CA GLU A 361 33.08 13.56 17.48
C GLU A 361 31.96 14.38 18.14
N ASN A 362 30.69 14.06 17.87
CA ASN A 362 29.52 14.78 18.36
C ASN A 362 28.73 13.97 19.41
N LYS A 363 29.32 12.93 19.99
CA LYS A 363 28.68 12.06 20.99
C LYS A 363 28.30 12.87 22.24
N ILE A 364 27.02 12.82 22.58
CA ILE A 364 26.43 13.27 23.84
C ILE A 364 26.38 12.07 24.78
N ASP A 365 26.98 12.22 25.96
CA ASP A 365 26.96 11.20 27.01
C ASP A 365 25.56 11.12 27.66
N LEU A 366 24.99 9.91 27.77
CA LEU A 366 23.68 9.67 28.38
C LEU A 366 23.74 9.15 29.82
N SER A 367 24.89 9.29 30.49
CA SER A 367 25.01 9.12 31.95
C SER A 367 24.34 10.27 32.72
N ASP A 368 24.16 11.44 32.10
CA ASP A 368 23.33 12.53 32.63
C ASP A 368 21.83 12.16 32.46
N PRO A 369 21.06 12.02 33.56
CA PRO A 369 19.64 11.71 33.50
C PRO A 369 18.83 12.71 32.66
N SER A 370 19.20 13.99 32.65
CA SER A 370 18.46 15.03 31.91
C SER A 370 18.67 14.92 30.40
N ALA A 371 19.90 14.60 29.96
CA ALA A 371 20.19 14.34 28.56
C ALA A 371 19.50 13.07 28.07
N ARG A 372 19.48 12.01 28.90
CA ARG A 372 18.76 10.76 28.61
C ARG A 372 17.26 10.98 28.48
N GLU A 373 16.65 11.70 29.42
CA GLU A 373 15.22 12.01 29.36
C GLU A 373 14.86 12.83 28.10
N ALA A 374 15.66 13.86 27.79
CA ALA A 374 15.47 14.68 26.60
C ALA A 374 15.52 13.83 25.32
N PHE A 375 16.50 12.94 25.20
CA PHE A 375 16.65 12.04 24.06
C PHE A 375 15.48 11.05 23.95
N VAL A 376 15.16 10.29 25.01
CA VAL A 376 14.13 9.24 24.97
C VAL A 376 12.77 9.83 24.56
N ARG A 377 12.38 10.96 25.16
CA ARG A 377 11.13 11.64 24.84
C ARG A 377 11.11 12.19 23.41
N PHE A 378 12.21 12.78 22.95
CA PHE A 378 12.33 13.28 21.59
C PHE A 378 12.27 12.16 20.55
N ASN A 379 13.01 11.07 20.76
CA ASN A 379 13.10 9.94 19.84
C ASN A 379 11.71 9.35 19.57
N GLY A 380 10.97 9.06 20.62
CA GLY A 380 9.59 8.59 20.48
C GLY A 380 8.69 9.58 19.72
N ALA A 381 8.75 10.89 20.05
CA ALA A 381 7.89 11.90 19.42
C ALA A 381 8.18 12.06 17.93
N ALA A 382 9.46 12.03 17.57
CA ALA A 382 9.92 12.09 16.19
C ALA A 382 9.41 10.87 15.38
N GLU A 383 9.51 9.66 15.92
CA GLU A 383 9.05 8.46 15.22
C GLU A 383 7.54 8.41 15.04
N LEU A 384 6.76 8.80 16.05
CA LEU A 384 5.29 8.90 15.90
C LEU A 384 4.91 9.87 14.78
N MET A 385 5.57 11.02 14.71
CA MET A 385 5.34 11.97 13.63
C MET A 385 5.71 11.35 12.27
N GLY A 386 6.86 10.67 12.18
CA GLY A 386 7.31 9.99 10.97
C GLY A 386 6.32 8.95 10.47
N PHE A 387 5.82 8.07 11.35
CA PHE A 387 4.83 7.04 10.97
C PHE A 387 3.46 7.64 10.62
N LEU A 388 2.99 8.64 11.36
CA LEU A 388 1.72 9.29 11.07
C LEU A 388 1.76 10.02 9.71
N LEU A 389 2.85 10.71 9.41
CA LEU A 389 3.06 11.37 8.10
C LEU A 389 3.04 10.38 6.93
N HIS A 390 3.46 9.14 7.17
CA HIS A 390 3.56 8.10 6.16
C HIS A 390 2.46 7.03 6.28
N PHE A 391 1.32 7.32 6.93
CA PHE A 391 0.19 6.38 7.03
C PHE A 391 0.61 4.99 7.53
N ASP A 392 1.40 4.95 8.60
CA ASP A 392 1.93 3.72 9.23
C ASP A 392 2.85 2.88 8.33
N ASN A 393 3.25 3.44 7.17
CA ASN A 393 4.27 2.87 6.30
C ASN A 393 5.66 3.17 6.87
N ARG A 394 6.53 2.15 6.85
CA ARG A 394 7.91 2.23 7.36
C ARG A 394 8.78 3.27 6.64
N THR A 395 8.39 3.77 5.47
CA THR A 395 9.14 4.78 4.69
C THR A 395 9.45 6.08 5.45
N GLY A 396 8.76 6.32 6.57
CA GLY A 396 9.04 7.44 7.48
C GLY A 396 10.23 7.25 8.43
N VAL A 397 10.78 6.04 8.56
CA VAL A 397 11.92 5.75 9.46
C VAL A 397 12.83 4.70 8.81
N ALA A 398 14.15 4.76 9.00
CA ALA A 398 15.07 3.72 8.53
C ALA A 398 16.21 3.46 9.52
N ASP A 399 16.33 2.21 9.99
CA ASP A 399 17.46 1.76 10.83
C ASP A 399 18.54 1.09 9.99
N HIS A 400 19.80 1.28 10.38
CA HIS A 400 20.95 0.57 9.81
C HIS A 400 22.14 0.50 10.79
N GLY A 401 23.14 -0.32 10.46
CA GLY A 401 24.20 -0.78 11.36
C GLY A 401 24.06 -2.27 11.71
N PRO A 402 24.71 -2.76 12.77
CA PRO A 402 25.64 -2.06 13.65
C PRO A 402 26.96 -1.71 12.96
N TYR A 403 27.51 -0.52 13.23
CA TYR A 403 28.85 -0.13 12.79
C TYR A 403 29.85 -0.40 13.91
N PRO A 404 30.88 -1.22 13.71
CA PRO A 404 31.87 -1.52 14.74
C PRO A 404 32.74 -0.28 15.05
N LEU A 405 33.08 -0.10 16.32
CA LEU A 405 34.00 0.92 16.82
C LEU A 405 35.35 0.31 17.21
N ASP A 406 36.39 1.15 17.25
CA ASP A 406 37.76 0.73 17.58
C ASP A 406 37.91 0.22 19.03
N ASP A 407 37.03 0.63 19.94
CA ASP A 407 36.99 0.20 21.34
C ASP A 407 36.24 -1.13 21.56
N GLY A 408 35.73 -1.74 20.48
CA GLY A 408 34.93 -2.96 20.52
C GLY A 408 33.43 -2.72 20.72
N GLY A 409 33.00 -1.47 20.95
CA GLY A 409 31.60 -1.08 20.93
C GLY A 409 31.04 -1.01 19.50
N PHE A 410 29.81 -0.51 19.38
CA PHE A 410 29.17 -0.32 18.08
C PHE A 410 28.17 0.85 18.07
N VAL A 411 27.80 1.27 16.86
CA VAL A 411 26.80 2.32 16.61
C VAL A 411 25.63 1.76 15.82
N LEU A 412 24.41 2.00 16.28
CA LEU A 412 23.19 1.85 15.48
C LEU A 412 22.72 3.22 15.03
N VAL A 413 22.23 3.35 13.80
CA VAL A 413 21.81 4.64 13.26
C VAL A 413 20.38 4.54 12.75
N ARG A 414 19.60 5.58 13.01
CA ARG A 414 18.20 5.71 12.64
C ARG A 414 17.96 7.06 11.96
N ASP A 415 17.42 7.03 10.76
CA ASP A 415 16.83 8.20 10.10
C ASP A 415 15.33 8.27 10.38
N ILE A 416 14.83 9.46 10.73
CA ILE A 416 13.41 9.74 10.96
C ILE A 416 13.01 10.93 10.08
N PHE A 417 12.00 10.75 9.22
CA PHE A 417 11.53 11.75 8.27
C PHE A 417 10.28 12.45 8.80
N LEU A 418 10.41 13.75 9.12
CA LEU A 418 9.42 14.52 9.87
C LEU A 418 8.57 15.44 9.00
N ASN A 419 8.99 15.68 7.76
CA ASN A 419 8.33 16.55 6.81
C ASN A 419 8.46 15.97 5.40
N GLU A 420 7.40 16.02 4.60
CA GLU A 420 7.42 15.51 3.22
C GLU A 420 6.52 16.39 2.33
N PRO A 421 7.11 17.43 1.71
CA PRO A 421 6.36 18.37 0.88
C PRO A 421 5.65 17.73 -0.34
N ALA A 422 6.04 16.52 -0.74
CA ALA A 422 5.35 15.79 -1.80
C ALA A 422 3.95 15.31 -1.39
N TRP A 423 3.64 15.25 -0.10
CA TRP A 423 2.36 14.75 0.39
C TRP A 423 1.32 15.86 0.54
N PRO A 424 0.13 15.74 -0.09
CA PRO A 424 -0.90 16.78 0.01
C PRO A 424 -1.49 16.90 1.42
N TRP A 425 -1.39 15.86 2.25
CA TRP A 425 -1.82 15.88 3.66
C TRP A 425 -0.76 16.42 4.62
N ASN A 426 0.47 16.61 4.17
CA ASN A 426 1.50 17.28 4.96
C ASN A 426 1.16 18.77 5.15
N ASN A 427 1.62 19.37 6.24
CA ASN A 427 1.49 20.81 6.45
C ASN A 427 2.58 21.54 5.64
N PRO A 428 2.23 22.35 4.62
CA PRO A 428 3.23 23.06 3.81
C PRO A 428 4.03 24.09 4.62
N ASP A 429 3.46 24.60 5.72
CA ASP A 429 4.09 25.56 6.63
C ASP A 429 4.66 24.85 7.89
N SER A 430 4.90 23.54 7.82
CA SER A 430 5.43 22.77 8.95
C SER A 430 6.77 23.37 9.43
N PRO A 431 6.94 23.64 10.73
CA PRO A 431 8.22 24.08 11.28
C PRO A 431 9.24 22.95 11.38
N LEU A 432 8.81 21.70 11.15
CA LEU A 432 9.67 20.53 11.28
C LEU A 432 10.69 20.47 10.13
N PRO A 433 11.93 20.05 10.43
CA PRO A 433 12.92 19.77 9.41
C PRO A 433 12.48 18.59 8.55
N TRP A 434 13.13 18.41 7.40
CA TRP A 434 12.97 17.21 6.57
C TRP A 434 13.20 15.93 7.38
N SER A 435 14.34 15.83 8.06
CA SER A 435 14.69 14.64 8.82
C SER A 435 15.62 14.92 10.00
N VAL A 436 15.66 13.93 10.90
CA VAL A 436 16.67 13.80 11.95
C VAL A 436 17.34 12.43 11.84
N THR A 437 18.66 12.41 12.02
CA THR A 437 19.46 11.18 12.07
C THR A 437 19.98 10.99 13.48
N VAL A 438 19.70 9.84 14.07
CA VAL A 438 20.09 9.47 15.44
C VAL A 438 21.12 8.35 15.37
N ALA A 439 22.34 8.60 15.85
CA ALA A 439 23.37 7.58 16.06
C ALA A 439 23.44 7.22 17.56
N MET A 440 23.19 5.96 17.88
CA MET A 440 23.14 5.39 19.23
C MET A 440 24.39 4.54 19.50
N PHE A 441 25.11 4.86 20.56
CA PHE A 441 26.37 4.19 20.93
C PHE A 441 26.13 3.13 22.00
N PHE A 442 26.79 1.98 21.82
CA PHE A 442 26.77 0.85 22.75
C PHE A 442 28.19 0.43 23.09
N ASP A 443 28.42 0.11 24.35
CA ASP A 443 29.74 -0.27 24.85
C ASP A 443 30.05 -1.74 24.52
N ALA A 444 31.33 -2.12 24.48
CA ALA A 444 31.80 -3.43 24.02
C ALA A 444 31.26 -4.64 24.79
N ASP A 445 30.90 -4.46 26.06
CA ASP A 445 30.36 -5.49 26.95
C ASP A 445 28.81 -5.51 26.99
N THR A 446 28.16 -4.71 26.15
CA THR A 446 26.70 -4.68 26.04
C THR A 446 26.17 -6.05 25.59
N PRO A 447 25.23 -6.67 26.32
CA PRO A 447 24.71 -8.00 26.00
C PRO A 447 23.61 -7.97 24.92
N LEU A 448 23.79 -7.15 23.87
CA LEU A 448 22.81 -7.00 22.79
C LEU A 448 23.23 -7.76 21.53
N GLU A 449 22.36 -8.64 21.07
CA GLU A 449 22.37 -9.11 19.68
C GLU A 449 21.49 -8.19 18.84
N THR A 450 21.92 -7.87 17.62
CA THR A 450 21.21 -6.94 16.72
C THR A 450 20.90 -7.62 15.39
N LYS A 451 19.69 -7.40 14.87
CA LYS A 451 19.23 -7.84 13.54
C LYS A 451 18.60 -6.64 12.83
N VAL A 452 19.18 -6.16 11.72
CA VAL A 452 18.53 -5.16 10.85
C VAL A 452 18.05 -5.85 9.57
N VAL A 453 16.73 -5.95 9.43
CA VAL A 453 16.10 -6.55 8.24
C VAL A 453 16.03 -5.56 7.08
N ASP A 454 15.80 -6.05 5.86
CA ASP A 454 15.85 -5.25 4.63
C ASP A 454 14.83 -4.10 4.57
N VAL A 455 13.72 -4.22 5.31
CA VAL A 455 12.76 -3.11 5.55
C VAL A 455 13.30 -2.03 6.50
N SER A 456 14.61 -2.03 6.78
CA SER A 456 15.29 -1.08 7.66
C SER A 456 14.67 -1.03 9.06
N THR A 457 14.31 -2.19 9.60
CA THR A 457 13.82 -2.34 10.97
C THR A 457 14.86 -3.03 11.83
N LEU A 458 15.19 -2.39 12.96
CA LEU A 458 16.04 -2.97 14.00
C LEU A 458 15.25 -3.89 14.93
N PHE A 459 15.78 -5.08 15.17
CA PHE A 459 15.41 -5.96 16.27
C PHE A 459 16.64 -6.24 17.14
N THR A 460 16.43 -6.37 18.44
CA THR A 460 17.49 -6.70 19.40
C THR A 460 17.08 -7.81 20.37
N THR A 461 18.08 -8.49 20.92
CA THR A 461 17.91 -9.42 22.05
C THR A 461 18.87 -9.02 23.18
N PRO A 462 18.38 -8.62 24.37
CA PRO A 462 16.97 -8.38 24.73
C PRO A 462 16.30 -7.29 23.88
N ALA A 463 14.96 -7.29 23.85
CA ALA A 463 14.19 -6.42 22.95
C ALA A 463 14.22 -4.94 23.36
N ASN A 464 14.37 -4.65 24.66
CA ASN A 464 14.50 -3.28 25.14
C ASN A 464 15.98 -2.86 25.17
N TYR A 465 16.45 -2.24 24.09
CA TYR A 465 17.83 -1.78 23.97
C TYR A 465 18.08 -0.38 24.56
N ILE A 466 17.04 0.40 24.85
CA ILE A 466 17.14 1.80 25.33
C ILE A 466 18.02 1.95 26.60
N PRO A 467 17.90 1.07 27.62
CA PRO A 467 18.76 1.15 28.81
C PRO A 467 20.26 0.97 28.52
N HIS A 468 20.60 0.32 27.41
CA HIS A 468 21.98 -0.02 27.03
C HIS A 468 22.68 1.07 26.20
N ILE A 469 21.97 2.13 25.80
CA ILE A 469 22.56 3.24 25.04
C ILE A 469 23.49 4.03 25.95
N SER A 470 24.79 4.07 25.65
CA SER A 470 25.80 4.82 26.44
C SER A 470 25.92 6.28 26.03
N GLY A 471 25.62 6.59 24.76
CA GLY A 471 25.58 7.96 24.25
C GLY A 471 24.82 8.06 22.94
N VAL A 472 24.54 9.28 22.50
CA VAL A 472 23.87 9.56 21.23
C VAL A 472 24.51 10.71 20.48
N SER A 473 24.41 10.71 19.16
CA SER A 473 24.65 11.89 18.33
C SER A 473 23.44 12.09 17.42
N VAL A 474 22.84 13.27 17.45
CA VAL A 474 21.62 13.57 16.67
C VAL A 474 21.92 14.71 15.69
N PHE A 475 21.55 14.52 14.42
CA PHE A 475 21.72 15.50 13.36
C PHE A 475 20.38 15.90 12.76
N GLN A 476 20.25 17.16 12.35
CA GLN A 476 19.08 17.71 11.67
C GLN A 476 19.44 18.07 10.22
N ARG A 477 18.57 17.67 9.29
CA ARG A 477 18.60 18.08 7.87
C ARG A 477 17.33 18.88 7.56
N ASP A 478 17.47 20.14 7.18
CA ASP A 478 16.35 21.08 7.11
C ASP A 478 15.41 20.82 5.92
N ALA A 479 15.97 20.50 4.74
CA ALA A 479 15.22 20.15 3.53
C ALA A 479 15.75 18.85 2.91
N TRP A 480 14.92 18.20 2.09
CA TRP A 480 15.26 16.92 1.45
C TRP A 480 16.49 17.03 0.54
N ASP A 481 16.75 18.22 0.00
CA ASP A 481 17.86 18.58 -0.88
C ASP A 481 18.93 19.45 -0.20
N SER A 482 18.84 19.67 1.12
CA SER A 482 19.89 20.39 1.86
C SER A 482 21.25 19.71 1.65
N PRO A 483 22.31 20.48 1.31
CA PRO A 483 23.67 19.98 1.24
C PRO A 483 24.16 19.35 2.56
N MET A 484 25.04 18.34 2.48
CA MET A 484 25.54 17.61 3.67
C MET A 484 26.41 18.44 4.62
N ASP A 485 26.97 19.55 4.16
CA ASP A 485 27.71 20.51 4.98
C ASP A 485 26.80 21.47 5.78
N GLU A 486 25.52 21.57 5.42
CA GLU A 486 24.49 22.29 6.19
C GLU A 486 23.84 21.43 7.28
N VAL A 487 24.01 20.10 7.21
CA VAL A 487 23.52 19.17 8.24
C VAL A 487 24.27 19.41 9.56
N ARG A 488 23.51 19.69 10.63
CA ARG A 488 24.06 20.16 11.92
C ARG A 488 23.68 19.25 13.09
N PRO A 489 24.55 19.11 14.10
CA PRO A 489 24.23 18.36 15.31
C PRO A 489 23.19 19.12 16.17
N LEU A 490 22.41 18.36 16.95
CA LEU A 490 21.43 18.86 17.90
C LEU A 490 21.92 18.72 19.34
N THR A 491 21.62 19.72 20.16
CA THR A 491 21.82 19.67 21.62
C THR A 491 20.60 19.08 22.33
N PRO A 492 20.70 18.70 23.62
CA PRO A 492 19.52 18.31 24.41
C PRO A 492 18.41 19.36 24.46
N ALA A 493 18.76 20.65 24.40
CA ALA A 493 17.78 21.74 24.33
C ALA A 493 17.07 21.77 22.97
N ASP A 494 17.80 21.52 21.87
CA ASP A 494 17.20 21.39 20.54
C ASP A 494 16.25 20.20 20.46
N MET A 495 16.64 19.05 21.01
CA MET A 495 15.80 17.85 21.07
C MET A 495 14.50 18.12 21.84
N THR A 496 14.58 18.84 22.97
CA THR A 496 13.40 19.24 23.75
C THR A 496 12.46 20.16 22.98
N ARG A 497 13.02 21.15 22.25
CA ARG A 497 12.22 22.04 21.39
C ARG A 497 11.55 21.25 20.26
N LEU A 498 12.33 20.44 19.54
CA LEU A 498 11.85 19.71 18.37
C LEU A 498 10.82 18.64 18.76
N ARG A 499 10.96 18.02 19.93
CA ARG A 499 9.93 17.15 20.52
C ARG A 499 8.57 17.86 20.60
N ALA A 500 8.52 19.07 21.17
CA ALA A 500 7.28 19.82 21.31
C ALA A 500 6.66 20.16 19.94
N GLU A 501 7.49 20.50 18.96
CA GLU A 501 7.05 20.72 17.58
C GLU A 501 6.49 19.44 16.95
N CYS A 502 7.14 18.28 17.16
CA CYS A 502 6.62 16.97 16.70
C CYS A 502 5.27 16.64 17.32
N GLU A 503 5.10 16.84 18.63
CA GLU A 503 3.85 16.59 19.35
C GLU A 503 2.71 17.49 18.83
N GLU A 504 3.00 18.77 18.56
CA GLU A 504 2.03 19.72 18.00
C GLU A 504 1.64 19.33 16.57
N GLN A 505 2.61 19.08 15.69
CA GLN A 505 2.35 18.77 14.29
C GLN A 505 1.67 17.41 14.14
N SER A 506 2.04 16.39 14.93
CA SER A 506 1.39 15.09 14.87
C SER A 506 -0.06 15.16 15.38
N SER A 507 -0.33 15.97 16.41
CA SER A 507 -1.71 16.23 16.85
C SER A 507 -2.54 16.92 15.75
N ALA A 508 -1.98 17.92 15.06
CA ALA A 508 -2.65 18.59 13.95
C ALA A 508 -2.92 17.63 12.78
N LEU A 509 -1.91 16.83 12.41
CA LEU A 509 -2.02 15.83 11.35
C LEU A 509 -3.04 14.74 11.70
N TYR A 510 -3.06 14.27 12.95
CA TYR A 510 -4.02 13.27 13.41
C TYR A 510 -5.45 13.74 13.18
N ARG A 511 -5.77 14.97 13.61
CA ARG A 511 -7.10 15.57 13.38
C ARG A 511 -7.44 15.69 11.90
N ARG A 512 -6.45 16.06 11.08
CA ARG A 512 -6.61 16.15 9.62
C ARG A 512 -6.93 14.79 9.00
N ILE A 513 -6.20 13.74 9.38
CA ILE A 513 -6.44 12.36 8.90
C ILE A 513 -7.79 11.86 9.41
N ALA A 514 -8.12 12.09 10.68
CA ALA A 514 -9.41 11.69 11.25
C ALA A 514 -10.61 12.29 10.48
N ALA A 515 -10.46 13.52 9.97
CA ALA A 515 -11.47 14.21 9.17
C ALA A 515 -11.57 13.75 7.70
N MET A 516 -10.60 12.98 7.20
CA MET A 516 -10.64 12.43 5.84
C MET A 516 -11.75 11.38 5.71
N SER A 517 -12.39 11.34 4.55
CA SER A 517 -13.24 10.22 4.14
C SER A 517 -12.44 8.92 4.05
N ALA A 518 -13.12 7.77 4.10
CA ALA A 518 -12.47 6.46 3.94
C ALA A 518 -11.67 6.37 2.64
N ARG A 519 -12.21 6.91 1.52
CA ARG A 519 -11.52 6.91 0.22
C ARG A 519 -10.25 7.76 0.24
N GLU A 520 -10.29 8.95 0.84
CA GLU A 520 -9.12 9.82 0.96
C GLU A 520 -8.01 9.16 1.78
N LYS A 521 -8.36 8.48 2.89
CA LYS A 521 -7.39 7.72 3.69
C LYS A 521 -6.75 6.58 2.89
N ILE A 522 -7.56 5.84 2.12
CA ILE A 522 -7.08 4.73 1.29
C ILE A 522 -6.13 5.25 0.22
N GLN A 523 -6.52 6.31 -0.49
CA GLN A 523 -5.69 6.89 -1.55
C GLN A 523 -4.39 7.46 -0.97
N ALA A 524 -4.44 8.15 0.16
CA ALA A 524 -3.25 8.67 0.83
C ALA A 524 -2.28 7.55 1.21
N GLY A 525 -2.77 6.52 1.90
CA GLY A 525 -1.97 5.34 2.25
C GLY A 525 -1.39 4.64 1.00
N ALA A 526 -2.19 4.46 -0.05
CA ALA A 526 -1.77 3.80 -1.28
C ALA A 526 -0.64 4.56 -2.00
N LEU A 527 -0.63 5.89 -1.94
CA LEU A 527 0.45 6.71 -2.49
C LEU A 527 1.75 6.56 -1.69
N THR A 528 1.70 6.35 -0.37
CA THR A 528 2.92 6.06 0.42
C THR A 528 3.57 4.74 0.00
N TYR A 529 2.77 3.73 -0.36
CA TYR A 529 3.23 2.43 -0.84
C TYR A 529 3.61 2.40 -2.33
N SER A 530 3.16 3.37 -3.14
CA SER A 530 3.48 3.39 -4.56
C SER A 530 4.45 4.50 -4.91
N THR A 531 3.98 5.75 -4.92
CA THR A 531 4.81 6.94 -5.13
C THR A 531 5.95 7.01 -4.10
N GLY A 532 5.67 6.72 -2.82
CA GLY A 532 6.65 6.85 -1.74
C GLY A 532 7.89 5.99 -1.92
N PHE A 533 7.74 4.77 -2.44
CA PHE A 533 8.88 3.88 -2.72
C PHE A 533 9.80 4.43 -3.82
N ALA A 534 9.25 5.07 -4.86
CA ALA A 534 10.01 5.59 -5.99
C ALA A 534 10.44 7.06 -5.84
N LEU A 535 9.80 7.82 -4.93
CA LEU A 535 10.02 9.26 -4.73
C LEU A 535 11.49 9.68 -4.57
N PRO A 536 12.31 9.03 -3.73
CA PRO A 536 13.71 9.45 -3.59
C PRO A 536 14.52 9.25 -4.88
N ILE A 537 14.23 8.20 -5.65
CA ILE A 537 14.93 7.92 -6.91
C ILE A 537 14.52 8.95 -7.97
N ALA A 538 13.22 9.26 -8.06
CA ALA A 538 12.71 10.31 -8.93
C ALA A 538 13.32 11.69 -8.63
N ARG A 539 13.44 12.05 -7.34
CA ARG A 539 14.09 13.28 -6.90
C ARG A 539 15.57 13.32 -7.23
N ALA A 540 16.31 12.25 -6.93
CA ALA A 540 17.73 12.15 -7.24
C ALA A 540 18.02 12.23 -8.75
N ALA A 541 17.10 11.75 -9.59
CA ALA A 541 17.17 11.88 -11.04
C ALA A 541 16.74 13.26 -11.58
N GLY A 542 16.20 14.14 -10.74
CA GLY A 542 15.64 15.43 -11.17
C GLY A 542 14.37 15.29 -12.02
N MET A 543 13.58 14.23 -11.80
CA MET A 543 12.44 13.86 -12.66
C MET A 543 11.07 13.91 -11.97
N TYR A 544 10.99 14.40 -10.74
CA TYR A 544 9.71 14.43 -10.01
C TYR A 544 8.58 15.12 -10.81
N ASP A 545 8.80 16.37 -11.26
CA ASP A 545 7.77 17.14 -11.98
C ASP A 545 7.36 16.50 -13.30
N GLU A 546 8.33 15.96 -14.04
CA GLU A 546 8.10 15.26 -15.31
C GLU A 546 7.31 13.96 -15.11
N LEU A 547 7.66 13.16 -14.11
CA LEU A 547 6.93 11.93 -13.81
C LEU A 547 5.50 12.24 -13.35
N VAL A 548 5.28 13.33 -12.61
CA VAL A 548 3.94 13.78 -12.22
C VAL A 548 3.12 14.17 -13.46
N ALA A 549 3.70 14.99 -14.35
CA ALA A 549 3.01 15.51 -15.53
C ALA A 549 2.71 14.43 -16.57
N ASP A 550 3.69 13.58 -16.87
CA ASP A 550 3.67 12.74 -18.08
C ASP A 550 3.52 11.24 -17.75
N HIS A 551 3.79 10.82 -16.52
CA HIS A 551 3.81 9.41 -16.11
C HIS A 551 2.88 9.09 -14.93
N GLY A 552 2.06 10.04 -14.49
CA GLY A 552 1.06 9.85 -13.43
C GLY A 552 1.67 9.44 -12.09
N PHE A 553 2.83 10.02 -11.72
CA PHE A 553 3.61 9.64 -10.53
C PHE A 553 2.83 9.63 -9.20
N THR A 554 1.81 10.48 -9.09
CA THR A 554 0.98 10.65 -7.89
C THR A 554 -0.45 10.16 -8.12
N THR A 555 -0.63 9.16 -8.99
CA THR A 555 -1.95 8.63 -9.38
C THR A 555 -2.07 7.14 -9.13
N ILE A 556 -3.31 6.67 -8.91
CA ILE A 556 -3.64 5.26 -8.92
C ILE A 556 -4.02 4.83 -10.34
N ASP A 557 -3.62 3.63 -10.72
CA ASP A 557 -3.92 3.11 -12.05
C ASP A 557 -5.44 3.02 -12.33
N PRO A 558 -5.92 3.46 -13.51
CA PRO A 558 -7.34 3.43 -13.84
C PRO A 558 -8.00 2.06 -13.77
N ALA A 559 -7.26 0.96 -13.93
CA ALA A 559 -7.79 -0.39 -13.78
C ALA A 559 -8.06 -0.73 -12.29
N LEU A 560 -7.18 -0.28 -11.40
CA LEU A 560 -7.36 -0.42 -9.95
C LEU A 560 -8.45 0.49 -9.41
N GLU A 561 -8.60 1.70 -9.94
CA GLU A 561 -9.69 2.61 -9.56
C GLU A 561 -11.08 2.01 -9.84
N GLU A 562 -11.26 1.25 -10.94
CA GLU A 562 -12.50 0.51 -11.20
C GLU A 562 -12.73 -0.63 -10.21
N SER A 563 -11.65 -1.12 -9.61
CA SER A 563 -11.62 -2.26 -8.68
C SER A 563 -11.81 -1.84 -7.22
N TYR A 564 -11.85 -0.54 -6.93
CA TYR A 564 -11.91 0.03 -5.59
C TYR A 564 -13.00 -0.61 -4.73
N GLU A 565 -14.24 -0.68 -5.23
CA GLU A 565 -15.38 -1.24 -4.48
C GLU A 565 -15.19 -2.72 -4.12
N THR A 566 -14.45 -3.49 -4.94
CA THR A 566 -14.12 -4.88 -4.62
C THR A 566 -13.03 -4.97 -3.58
N ILE A 567 -11.99 -4.14 -3.69
CA ILE A 567 -10.89 -4.11 -2.71
C ILE A 567 -11.42 -3.82 -1.31
N VAL A 568 -12.31 -2.82 -1.17
CA VAL A 568 -12.85 -2.38 0.13
C VAL A 568 -14.04 -3.20 0.65
N SER A 569 -14.48 -4.24 -0.07
CA SER A 569 -15.62 -5.06 0.37
C SER A 569 -15.24 -6.16 1.39
N GLY A 570 -14.10 -6.01 2.08
CA GLY A 570 -13.48 -7.04 2.93
C GLY A 570 -12.50 -7.97 2.20
N VAL A 571 -12.39 -7.88 0.86
CA VAL A 571 -11.44 -8.69 0.08
C VAL A 571 -10.01 -8.39 0.50
N ALA A 572 -9.65 -7.12 0.68
CA ALA A 572 -8.31 -6.74 1.10
C ALA A 572 -7.95 -7.30 2.49
N THR A 573 -8.89 -7.26 3.42
CA THR A 573 -8.75 -7.76 4.81
C THR A 573 -8.43 -9.26 4.86
N GLU A 574 -8.99 -10.05 3.96
CA GLU A 574 -8.67 -11.48 3.82
C GLU A 574 -7.38 -11.71 3.01
N LEU A 575 -7.25 -10.99 1.89
CA LEU A 575 -6.20 -11.19 0.90
C LEU A 575 -4.81 -10.88 1.46
N ILE A 576 -4.62 -9.68 2.03
CA ILE A 576 -3.29 -9.18 2.39
C ILE A 576 -2.61 -10.04 3.47
N PRO A 577 -3.24 -10.37 4.61
CA PRO A 577 -2.64 -11.25 5.60
C PRO A 577 -2.29 -12.63 5.03
N ARG A 578 -3.17 -13.22 4.21
CA ARG A 578 -2.89 -14.52 3.56
C ARG A 578 -1.66 -14.44 2.66
N LEU A 579 -1.54 -13.40 1.84
CA LEU A 579 -0.41 -13.23 0.93
C LEU A 579 0.91 -13.07 1.70
N PHE A 580 0.93 -12.30 2.80
CA PHE A 580 2.12 -12.18 3.66
C PHE A 580 2.49 -13.51 4.34
N LEU A 581 1.51 -14.23 4.90
CA LEU A 581 1.75 -15.47 5.66
C LEU A 581 2.21 -16.63 4.77
N THR A 582 1.67 -16.72 3.56
CA THR A 582 1.93 -17.84 2.65
C THR A 582 3.00 -17.53 1.61
N GLY A 583 3.23 -16.24 1.34
CA GLY A 583 4.02 -15.76 0.21
C GLY A 583 3.47 -16.17 -1.16
N SER A 584 2.18 -16.52 -1.26
CA SER A 584 1.58 -16.93 -2.53
C SER A 584 1.52 -15.80 -3.59
N TRP A 585 1.92 -14.59 -3.22
CA TRP A 585 2.11 -13.50 -4.17
C TRP A 585 3.32 -13.70 -5.10
N GLY A 586 4.31 -14.52 -4.70
CA GLY A 586 5.57 -14.80 -5.38
C GLY A 586 5.44 -15.60 -6.68
N ASN A 587 4.66 -15.09 -7.64
CA ASN A 587 4.33 -15.78 -8.88
C ASN A 587 5.49 -15.67 -9.89
N PRO A 588 6.00 -16.80 -10.43
CA PRO A 588 7.09 -16.76 -11.42
C PRO A 588 6.66 -16.02 -12.69
N VAL A 589 7.65 -15.46 -13.39
CA VAL A 589 7.53 -14.97 -14.77
C VAL A 589 7.53 -16.18 -15.69
N PRO A 590 6.43 -16.46 -16.41
CA PRO A 590 6.32 -17.65 -17.23
C PRO A 590 7.03 -17.50 -18.59
N GLU A 591 7.34 -18.63 -19.25
CA GLU A 591 8.06 -18.61 -20.53
C GLU A 591 7.23 -18.08 -21.71
N ASN A 592 5.91 -18.06 -21.59
CA ASN A 592 5.01 -17.44 -22.57
C ASN A 592 4.70 -15.97 -22.25
N ALA A 593 5.37 -15.35 -21.27
CA ALA A 593 5.20 -13.92 -20.98
C ALA A 593 5.41 -13.09 -22.25
N SER A 594 4.49 -12.17 -22.50
CA SER A 594 4.46 -11.33 -23.70
C SER A 594 3.90 -9.95 -23.40
N GLU A 595 4.35 -8.94 -24.14
CA GLU A 595 3.70 -7.63 -24.20
C GLU A 595 2.48 -7.63 -25.13
N GLU A 596 2.40 -8.61 -26.05
CA GLU A 596 1.26 -8.79 -26.96
C GLU A 596 0.14 -9.61 -26.31
N LEU A 597 -1.11 -9.24 -26.61
CA LEU A 597 -2.28 -10.00 -26.18
C LEU A 597 -2.33 -11.39 -26.83
N SER A 598 -2.66 -12.40 -26.01
CA SER A 598 -3.00 -13.74 -26.49
C SER A 598 -4.28 -13.73 -27.33
N ASP A 599 -4.52 -14.78 -28.12
CA ASP A 599 -5.77 -14.93 -28.88
C ASP A 599 -7.00 -14.90 -27.96
N ASN A 600 -6.91 -15.52 -26.77
CA ASN A 600 -7.98 -15.50 -25.77
C ASN A 600 -8.21 -14.09 -25.20
N ASP A 601 -7.15 -13.32 -24.97
CA ASP A 601 -7.28 -11.93 -24.52
C ASP A 601 -7.93 -11.04 -25.57
N ARG A 602 -7.63 -11.27 -26.86
CA ARG A 602 -8.28 -10.56 -27.96
C ARG A 602 -9.78 -10.88 -28.04
N LEU A 603 -10.17 -12.13 -27.81
CA LEU A 603 -11.57 -12.53 -27.71
C LEU A 603 -12.27 -11.88 -26.50
N ARG A 604 -11.61 -11.89 -25.33
CA ARG A 604 -12.11 -11.21 -24.12
C ARG A 604 -12.29 -9.71 -24.35
N TYR A 605 -11.30 -9.06 -24.96
CA TYR A 605 -11.38 -7.64 -25.34
C TYR A 605 -12.61 -7.36 -26.20
N GLN A 606 -12.83 -8.11 -27.28
CA GLN A 606 -13.96 -7.89 -28.19
C GLN A 606 -15.31 -8.04 -27.47
N VAL A 607 -15.46 -9.07 -26.63
CA VAL A 607 -16.69 -9.29 -25.85
C VAL A 607 -16.90 -8.20 -24.81
N TYR A 608 -15.86 -7.83 -24.05
CA TYR A 608 -15.96 -6.80 -23.01
C TYR A 608 -16.19 -5.41 -23.61
N HIS A 609 -15.58 -5.13 -24.75
CA HIS A 609 -15.82 -3.91 -25.52
C HIS A 609 -17.29 -3.80 -25.93
N ALA A 610 -17.86 -4.85 -26.53
CA ALA A 610 -19.27 -4.87 -26.92
C ALA A 610 -20.24 -4.70 -25.74
N ILE A 611 -19.94 -5.30 -24.58
CA ILE A 611 -20.73 -5.09 -23.35
C ILE A 611 -20.62 -3.63 -22.89
N THR A 612 -19.41 -3.05 -22.94
CA THR A 612 -19.14 -1.68 -22.50
C THR A 612 -19.89 -0.66 -23.35
N VAL A 613 -19.76 -0.75 -24.68
CA VAL A 613 -20.43 0.15 -25.63
C VAL A 613 -21.95 0.13 -25.49
N ARG A 614 -22.53 -1.05 -25.21
CA ARG A 614 -23.99 -1.20 -25.04
C ARG A 614 -24.47 -0.94 -23.61
N GLY A 615 -23.58 -0.90 -22.63
CA GLY A 615 -23.87 -0.87 -21.19
C GLY A 615 -24.45 -2.18 -20.63
N PHE A 616 -25.46 -2.74 -21.29
CA PHE A 616 -26.05 -4.06 -21.00
C PHE A 616 -26.32 -4.80 -22.30
N ALA A 617 -25.81 -6.03 -22.44
CA ALA A 617 -25.93 -6.77 -23.69
C ALA A 617 -26.34 -8.24 -23.50
N ALA A 618 -27.29 -8.69 -24.32
CA ALA A 618 -27.64 -10.10 -24.44
C ALA A 618 -26.67 -10.82 -25.38
N LEU A 619 -26.60 -12.15 -25.28
CA LEU A 619 -25.67 -12.98 -26.06
C LEU A 619 -25.77 -12.74 -27.58
N ASP A 620 -26.98 -12.66 -28.11
CA ASP A 620 -27.25 -12.41 -29.53
C ASP A 620 -26.75 -11.05 -29.99
N LYS A 621 -26.93 -10.01 -29.17
CA LYS A 621 -26.44 -8.65 -29.46
C LYS A 621 -24.92 -8.56 -29.41
N ILE A 622 -24.26 -9.25 -28.49
CA ILE A 622 -22.79 -9.32 -28.43
C ILE A 622 -22.26 -10.07 -29.67
N THR A 623 -22.91 -11.19 -30.03
CA THR A 623 -22.57 -11.98 -31.23
C THR A 623 -22.67 -11.13 -32.50
N ASP A 624 -23.75 -10.38 -32.65
CA ASP A 624 -23.97 -9.52 -33.82
C ASP A 624 -22.94 -8.37 -33.90
N SER A 625 -22.64 -7.73 -32.77
CA SER A 625 -21.69 -6.59 -32.71
C SER A 625 -20.24 -7.01 -32.96
N THR A 626 -19.84 -8.18 -32.44
CA THR A 626 -18.47 -8.69 -32.55
C THR A 626 -18.24 -9.46 -33.85
N GLY A 627 -19.29 -10.01 -34.47
CA GLY A 627 -19.18 -10.93 -35.60
C GLY A 627 -18.60 -12.30 -35.24
N LEU A 628 -18.38 -12.58 -33.95
CA LEU A 628 -17.85 -13.85 -33.47
C LEU A 628 -18.93 -14.95 -33.50
N PRO A 629 -18.54 -16.24 -33.58
CA PRO A 629 -19.48 -17.34 -33.42
C PRO A 629 -20.18 -17.30 -32.05
N SER A 630 -21.49 -17.57 -32.01
CA SER A 630 -22.27 -17.51 -30.76
C SER A 630 -21.73 -18.43 -29.66
N ASP A 631 -21.17 -19.59 -30.02
CA ASP A 631 -20.57 -20.52 -29.05
C ASP A 631 -19.27 -19.96 -28.46
N THR A 632 -18.47 -19.23 -29.26
CA THR A 632 -17.27 -18.54 -28.78
C THR A 632 -17.63 -17.43 -27.80
N VAL A 633 -18.61 -16.58 -28.15
CA VAL A 633 -19.08 -15.52 -27.24
C VAL A 633 -19.63 -16.11 -25.94
N ARG A 634 -20.37 -17.23 -26.02
CA ARG A 634 -20.87 -17.92 -24.84
C ARG A 634 -19.74 -18.42 -23.94
N SER A 635 -18.73 -19.08 -24.50
CA SER A 635 -17.56 -19.55 -23.74
C SER A 635 -16.88 -18.41 -22.99
N VAL A 636 -16.63 -17.29 -23.69
CA VAL A 636 -15.99 -16.11 -23.07
C VAL A 636 -16.86 -15.49 -21.97
N LEU A 637 -18.18 -15.45 -22.16
CA LEU A 637 -19.11 -14.96 -21.13
C LEU A 637 -19.16 -15.89 -19.91
N ASP A 638 -19.19 -17.21 -20.11
CA ASP A 638 -19.22 -18.19 -19.04
C ASP A 638 -17.94 -18.07 -18.19
N GLU A 639 -16.76 -18.01 -18.83
CA GLU A 639 -15.47 -17.77 -18.16
C GLU A 639 -15.44 -16.41 -17.43
N ALA A 640 -16.02 -15.36 -18.03
CA ALA A 640 -16.08 -14.03 -17.44
C ALA A 640 -17.04 -13.97 -16.23
N VAL A 641 -18.09 -14.79 -16.20
CA VAL A 641 -18.97 -14.94 -15.04
C VAL A 641 -18.24 -15.69 -13.92
N ASP A 642 -17.53 -16.77 -14.26
CA ASP A 642 -16.73 -17.55 -13.30
C ASP A 642 -15.62 -16.69 -12.66
N SER A 643 -14.98 -15.86 -13.47
CA SER A 643 -13.95 -14.89 -13.03
C SER A 643 -14.53 -13.61 -12.41
N ARG A 644 -15.86 -13.52 -12.26
CA ARG A 644 -16.60 -12.36 -11.71
C ARG A 644 -16.38 -11.04 -12.48
N HIS A 645 -15.89 -11.08 -13.71
CA HIS A 645 -15.79 -9.91 -14.60
C HIS A 645 -17.14 -9.48 -15.14
N VAL A 646 -18.05 -10.43 -15.34
CA VAL A 646 -19.39 -10.19 -15.85
C VAL A 646 -20.42 -10.60 -14.81
N LYS A 647 -21.42 -9.74 -14.60
CA LYS A 647 -22.65 -10.08 -13.88
C LYS A 647 -23.77 -10.28 -14.88
N GLN A 648 -24.43 -11.43 -14.81
CA GLN A 648 -25.59 -11.75 -15.63
C GLN A 648 -26.90 -11.49 -14.87
N ASN A 649 -27.83 -10.77 -15.49
CA ASN A 649 -29.19 -10.66 -15.02
C ASN A 649 -30.02 -11.84 -15.53
N ALA A 650 -30.19 -12.86 -14.69
CA ALA A 650 -30.91 -14.09 -15.03
C ALA A 650 -32.35 -13.87 -15.54
N LYS A 651 -33.03 -12.77 -15.14
CA LYS A 651 -34.40 -12.47 -15.58
C LYS A 651 -34.47 -11.90 -17.00
N ARG A 652 -33.41 -11.22 -17.45
CA ARG A 652 -33.37 -10.50 -18.73
C ARG A 652 -32.34 -11.05 -19.72
N GLY A 653 -31.47 -11.97 -19.28
CA GLY A 653 -30.36 -12.49 -20.09
C GLY A 653 -29.31 -11.43 -20.45
N LEU A 654 -29.25 -10.32 -19.70
CA LEU A 654 -28.36 -9.20 -19.96
C LEU A 654 -27.07 -9.33 -19.15
N ASN A 655 -25.95 -9.01 -19.78
CA ASN A 655 -24.61 -9.03 -19.21
C ASN A 655 -24.10 -7.60 -19.02
N SER A 656 -23.41 -7.35 -17.91
CA SER A 656 -22.71 -6.09 -17.62
C SER A 656 -21.40 -6.36 -16.89
N LEU A 657 -20.36 -5.55 -17.15
CA LEU A 657 -19.09 -5.67 -16.45
C LEU A 657 -19.22 -5.24 -14.98
N THR A 658 -18.55 -5.98 -14.09
CA THR A 658 -18.30 -5.60 -12.69
C THR A 658 -17.17 -4.57 -12.60
N GLY A 659 -16.86 -4.06 -11.40
CA GLY A 659 -15.70 -3.17 -11.20
C GLY A 659 -14.39 -3.79 -11.68
N ILE A 660 -14.09 -5.01 -11.21
CA ILE A 660 -12.96 -5.81 -11.68
C ILE A 660 -13.02 -6.04 -13.19
N GLY A 661 -14.18 -6.40 -13.74
CA GLY A 661 -14.34 -6.61 -15.19
C GLY A 661 -14.05 -5.37 -16.02
N LYS A 662 -14.42 -4.18 -15.52
CA LYS A 662 -14.03 -2.89 -16.12
C LYS A 662 -12.53 -2.63 -16.00
N GLY A 663 -11.93 -2.99 -14.87
CA GLY A 663 -10.48 -2.93 -14.67
C GLY A 663 -9.72 -3.78 -15.69
N ALA A 664 -10.06 -5.08 -15.78
CA ALA A 664 -9.51 -6.00 -16.77
C ALA A 664 -9.74 -5.52 -18.20
N TYR A 665 -10.94 -5.01 -18.51
CA TYR A 665 -11.24 -4.43 -19.81
C TYR A 665 -10.33 -3.24 -20.17
N LYS A 666 -10.02 -2.35 -19.23
CA LYS A 666 -9.10 -1.22 -19.48
C LYS A 666 -7.71 -1.70 -19.85
N LEU A 667 -7.19 -2.71 -19.14
CA LEU A 667 -5.89 -3.32 -19.44
C LEU A 667 -5.86 -3.98 -20.83
N LEU A 668 -6.90 -4.75 -21.14
CA LEU A 668 -7.06 -5.37 -22.45
C LEU A 668 -7.16 -4.32 -23.57
N ARG A 669 -7.94 -3.27 -23.38
CA ARG A 669 -8.13 -2.20 -24.37
C ARG A 669 -6.81 -1.47 -24.66
N GLU A 670 -6.05 -1.14 -23.63
CA GLU A 670 -4.74 -0.47 -23.78
C GLU A 670 -3.78 -1.29 -24.63
N ALA A 671 -3.79 -2.62 -24.47
CA ALA A 671 -2.92 -3.51 -25.24
C ALA A 671 -3.51 -3.93 -26.61
N ALA A 672 -4.83 -3.81 -26.81
CA ALA A 672 -5.49 -4.24 -28.04
C ALA A 672 -5.43 -3.21 -29.18
N ILE A 673 -5.34 -1.92 -28.86
CA ILE A 673 -5.41 -0.84 -29.84
C ILE A 673 -4.04 -0.19 -29.98
N GLU A 674 -3.40 -0.40 -31.13
CA GLU A 674 -2.13 0.25 -31.49
C GLU A 674 -2.26 1.77 -31.56
N GLU A 675 -1.21 2.50 -31.17
CA GLU A 675 -1.24 3.98 -31.14
C GLU A 675 -1.48 4.62 -32.52
N ASP A 676 -0.96 4.03 -33.60
CA ASP A 676 -1.22 4.50 -34.96
C ASP A 676 -2.69 4.28 -35.38
N ALA A 677 -3.29 3.17 -34.96
CA ALA A 677 -4.71 2.89 -35.18
C ALA A 677 -5.57 3.87 -34.38
N LYS A 678 -5.24 4.11 -33.12
CA LYS A 678 -5.92 5.09 -32.26
C LYS A 678 -5.87 6.50 -32.84
N ARG A 679 -4.70 6.95 -33.33
CA ARG A 679 -4.56 8.24 -34.04
C ARG A 679 -5.41 8.31 -35.31
N SER A 680 -5.47 7.23 -36.08
CA SER A 680 -6.30 7.18 -37.30
C SER A 680 -7.79 7.24 -36.98
N ILE A 681 -8.23 6.52 -35.94
CA ILE A 681 -9.62 6.56 -35.45
C ILE A 681 -9.97 7.96 -34.92
N ALA A 682 -9.04 8.64 -34.24
CA ALA A 682 -9.25 10.01 -33.76
C ALA A 682 -9.52 10.99 -34.89
N MET A 683 -8.80 10.88 -36.02
CA MET A 683 -9.04 11.72 -37.20
C MET A 683 -10.43 11.48 -37.82
N GLU A 684 -10.92 10.25 -37.83
CA GLU A 684 -12.27 9.94 -38.32
C GLU A 684 -13.35 10.36 -37.31
N TYR A 685 -13.07 10.29 -36.02
CA TYR A 685 -13.94 10.82 -34.97
C TYR A 685 -14.09 12.36 -35.07
N ASP A 686 -13.01 13.10 -35.33
CA ASP A 686 -13.08 14.55 -35.58
C ASP A 686 -14.00 14.87 -36.77
N ARG A 687 -13.93 14.06 -37.84
CA ARG A 687 -14.83 14.18 -39.00
C ARG A 687 -16.27 13.81 -38.66
N PHE A 688 -16.47 12.87 -37.74
CA PHE A 688 -17.79 12.44 -37.26
C PHE A 688 -18.55 13.52 -36.48
N LEU A 689 -17.85 14.46 -35.82
CA LEU A 689 -18.51 15.51 -35.02
C LEU A 689 -19.48 16.39 -35.84
N ASN A 690 -19.17 16.71 -37.10
CA ASN A 690 -20.08 17.49 -37.95
C ASN A 690 -21.37 16.75 -38.32
N PRO A 691 -21.35 15.56 -38.94
CA PRO A 691 -22.58 14.81 -39.21
C PRO A 691 -23.31 14.42 -37.92
N ASN A 692 -22.62 14.27 -36.79
CA ASN A 692 -23.27 14.08 -35.48
C ASN A 692 -24.16 15.27 -35.10
N ARG A 693 -23.67 16.50 -35.24
CA ARG A 693 -24.48 17.71 -35.00
C ARG A 693 -25.67 17.77 -35.95
N LEU A 694 -25.46 17.52 -37.25
CA LEU A 694 -26.51 17.52 -38.25
C LEU A 694 -27.59 16.46 -37.98
N PHE A 695 -27.17 15.26 -37.54
CA PHE A 695 -28.09 14.19 -37.20
C PHE A 695 -28.90 14.49 -35.93
N LYS A 696 -28.28 15.06 -34.89
CA LYS A 696 -29.00 15.53 -33.69
C LYS A 696 -30.05 16.59 -34.02
N GLU A 697 -29.71 17.55 -34.87
CA GLU A 697 -30.66 18.56 -35.36
C GLU A 697 -31.82 17.89 -36.12
N LEU A 698 -31.51 16.93 -37.01
CA LEU A 698 -32.51 16.16 -37.77
C LEU A 698 -33.47 15.40 -36.85
N THR A 699 -32.96 14.65 -35.87
CA THR A 699 -33.81 13.86 -34.97
C THR A 699 -34.61 14.73 -34.00
N THR A 700 -34.07 15.88 -33.61
CA THR A 700 -34.80 16.90 -32.82
C THR A 700 -35.98 17.46 -33.61
N ASP A 701 -35.75 17.85 -34.88
CA ASP A 701 -36.81 18.34 -35.76
C ASP A 701 -37.88 17.28 -36.00
N TRP A 702 -37.46 16.05 -36.27
CA TRP A 702 -38.34 14.90 -36.43
C TRP A 702 -39.24 14.66 -35.21
N GLN A 703 -38.67 14.66 -34.00
CA GLN A 703 -39.43 14.50 -32.75
C GLN A 703 -40.40 15.66 -32.49
N GLN A 704 -40.09 16.87 -32.97
CA GLN A 704 -40.96 18.04 -32.91
C GLN A 704 -42.00 18.09 -34.03
N GLY A 705 -42.05 17.07 -34.90
CA GLY A 705 -42.96 17.00 -36.04
C GLY A 705 -42.59 17.93 -37.20
N ARG A 706 -41.38 18.51 -37.19
CA ARG A 706 -40.83 19.28 -38.32
C ARG A 706 -40.18 18.31 -39.30
N THR A 707 -40.95 17.87 -40.30
CA THR A 707 -40.51 16.85 -41.27
C THR A 707 -40.18 17.40 -42.65
N ASP A 708 -40.24 18.72 -42.84
CA ASP A 708 -39.75 19.36 -44.06
C ASP A 708 -38.30 18.91 -44.29
N ASP A 709 -37.92 18.71 -45.56
CA ASP A 709 -36.56 18.34 -46.02
C ASP A 709 -35.84 17.14 -45.37
N THR A 710 -36.52 16.37 -44.50
CA THR A 710 -35.99 15.23 -43.73
C THR A 710 -35.23 14.24 -44.60
N GLU A 711 -35.81 13.80 -45.73
CA GLU A 711 -35.15 12.86 -46.65
C GLU A 711 -33.81 13.41 -47.16
N SER A 712 -33.77 14.68 -47.59
CA SER A 712 -32.55 15.28 -48.13
C SER A 712 -31.45 15.45 -47.08
N ARG A 713 -31.83 15.84 -45.85
CA ARG A 713 -30.90 15.95 -44.72
C ARG A 713 -30.40 14.58 -44.27
N PHE A 714 -31.31 13.61 -44.21
CA PHE A 714 -30.97 12.23 -43.88
C PHE A 714 -29.97 11.65 -44.89
N GLU A 715 -30.21 11.81 -46.20
CA GLU A 715 -29.26 11.35 -47.22
C GLU A 715 -27.91 12.08 -47.14
N SER A 716 -27.90 13.38 -46.79
CA SER A 716 -26.65 14.11 -46.57
C SER A 716 -25.85 13.55 -45.38
N VAL A 717 -26.51 13.25 -44.26
CA VAL A 717 -25.90 12.63 -43.08
C VAL A 717 -25.43 11.21 -43.41
N HIS A 718 -26.27 10.43 -44.09
CA HIS A 718 -25.96 9.05 -44.46
C HIS A 718 -24.74 8.94 -45.37
N ASN A 719 -24.64 9.81 -46.39
CA ASN A 719 -23.47 9.83 -47.26
C ASN A 719 -22.19 10.21 -46.51
N GLN A 720 -22.26 11.16 -45.56
CA GLN A 720 -21.11 11.54 -44.75
C GLN A 720 -20.66 10.41 -43.82
N ILE A 721 -21.60 9.74 -43.14
CA ILE A 721 -21.24 8.67 -42.20
C ILE A 721 -20.69 7.44 -42.91
N THR A 722 -21.17 7.11 -44.11
CA THR A 722 -20.63 5.98 -44.89
C THR A 722 -19.16 6.19 -45.25
N VAL A 723 -18.74 7.40 -45.64
CA VAL A 723 -17.33 7.72 -45.92
C VAL A 723 -16.45 7.58 -44.67
N ILE A 724 -16.96 8.03 -43.53
CA ILE A 724 -16.25 7.93 -42.24
C ILE A 724 -16.11 6.45 -41.84
N LEU A 725 -17.18 5.67 -41.99
CA LEU A 725 -17.17 4.24 -41.69
C LEU A 725 -16.25 3.44 -42.61
N ASP A 726 -16.10 3.81 -43.88
CA ASP A 726 -15.11 3.21 -44.78
C ASP A 726 -13.70 3.45 -44.27
N GLY A 727 -13.41 4.67 -43.78
CA GLY A 727 -12.13 5.02 -43.15
C GLY A 727 -11.88 4.25 -41.86
N LEU A 728 -12.89 4.17 -40.98
CA LEU A 728 -12.81 3.43 -39.72
C LEU A 728 -12.63 1.92 -39.94
N THR A 729 -13.39 1.32 -40.88
CA THR A 729 -13.34 -0.12 -41.19
C THR A 729 -11.99 -0.53 -41.79
N ALA A 730 -11.33 0.37 -42.52
CA ALA A 730 -9.99 0.13 -43.05
C ALA A 730 -8.92 0.05 -41.93
N VAL A 731 -9.15 0.70 -40.79
CA VAL A 731 -8.26 0.67 -39.63
C VAL A 731 -8.61 -0.49 -38.70
N ASP A 732 -9.89 -0.66 -38.37
CA ASP A 732 -10.41 -1.72 -37.52
C ASP A 732 -11.68 -2.34 -38.15
N PRO A 733 -11.61 -3.61 -38.59
CA PRO A 733 -12.71 -4.28 -39.27
C PRO A 733 -14.04 -4.32 -38.50
N ARG A 734 -14.01 -4.19 -37.17
CA ARG A 734 -15.23 -4.23 -36.35
C ARG A 734 -16.21 -3.11 -36.70
N PHE A 735 -15.73 -1.95 -37.17
CA PHE A 735 -16.60 -0.84 -37.57
C PHE A 735 -17.47 -1.18 -38.80
N GLY A 736 -17.14 -2.23 -39.54
CA GLY A 736 -17.99 -2.77 -40.61
C GLY A 736 -19.37 -3.22 -40.12
N TYR A 737 -19.51 -3.53 -38.82
CA TYR A 737 -20.80 -3.74 -38.15
C TYR A 737 -21.75 -2.57 -38.40
N TYR A 738 -21.29 -1.34 -38.14
CA TYR A 738 -22.13 -0.14 -38.26
C TYR A 738 -22.54 0.11 -39.70
N THR A 739 -21.65 -0.09 -40.68
CA THR A 739 -21.97 0.06 -42.11
C THR A 739 -23.16 -0.81 -42.51
N LYS A 740 -23.13 -2.09 -42.13
CA LYS A 740 -24.22 -3.04 -42.41
C LYS A 740 -25.53 -2.58 -41.77
N HIS A 741 -25.49 -2.16 -40.51
CA HIS A 741 -26.69 -1.80 -39.75
C HIS A 741 -27.28 -0.46 -40.18
N PHE A 742 -26.47 0.57 -40.43
CA PHE A 742 -26.95 1.84 -40.98
C PHE A 742 -27.58 1.68 -42.36
N ASN A 743 -27.00 0.87 -43.25
CA ASN A 743 -27.59 0.60 -44.56
C ASN A 743 -28.95 -0.09 -44.43
N SER A 744 -29.06 -1.11 -43.58
CA SER A 744 -30.33 -1.80 -43.32
C SER A 744 -31.40 -0.86 -42.74
N ALA A 745 -31.03 -0.03 -41.75
CA ALA A 745 -31.95 0.94 -41.16
C ALA A 745 -32.35 2.05 -42.15
N ALA A 746 -31.42 2.53 -42.98
CA ALA A 746 -31.68 3.50 -44.04
C ALA A 746 -32.61 2.94 -45.10
N ASP A 747 -32.41 1.71 -45.57
CA ASP A 747 -33.28 1.06 -46.55
C ASP A 747 -34.69 0.84 -45.99
N SER A 748 -34.80 0.44 -44.71
CA SER A 748 -36.08 0.34 -44.01
C SER A 748 -36.79 1.69 -43.93
N PHE A 749 -36.08 2.76 -43.57
CA PHE A 749 -36.62 4.12 -43.55
C PHE A 749 -37.09 4.57 -44.95
N ARG A 750 -36.26 4.39 -45.98
CA ARG A 750 -36.58 4.70 -47.39
C ARG A 750 -37.80 3.92 -47.90
N SER A 751 -38.02 2.71 -47.40
CA SER A 751 -39.19 1.88 -47.73
C SER A 751 -40.49 2.33 -47.04
N GLY A 752 -40.43 3.38 -46.22
CA GLY A 752 -41.58 3.98 -45.54
C GLY A 752 -41.77 3.56 -44.08
N ASN A 753 -40.87 2.75 -43.51
CA ASN A 753 -40.91 2.41 -42.10
C ASN A 753 -40.25 3.51 -41.25
N THR A 754 -41.05 4.51 -40.88
CA THR A 754 -40.64 5.70 -40.13
C THR A 754 -40.08 5.40 -38.74
N ASP A 755 -40.46 4.27 -38.13
CA ASP A 755 -39.91 3.83 -36.84
C ASP A 755 -38.39 3.61 -36.92
N SER A 756 -37.88 3.23 -38.09
CA SER A 756 -36.47 2.93 -38.31
C SER A 756 -35.55 4.15 -38.20
N LEU A 757 -36.08 5.38 -38.16
CA LEU A 757 -35.25 6.58 -38.04
C LEU A 757 -34.80 6.83 -36.59
N ALA A 758 -35.76 6.86 -35.66
CA ALA A 758 -35.49 7.34 -34.30
C ALA A 758 -36.32 6.68 -33.19
N LYS A 759 -37.00 5.55 -33.45
CA LYS A 759 -37.75 4.85 -32.41
C LYS A 759 -36.78 4.14 -31.45
N PRO A 760 -36.82 4.44 -30.14
CA PRO A 760 -35.90 3.84 -29.18
C PRO A 760 -36.04 2.33 -29.08
N LEU A 761 -34.92 1.63 -28.87
CA LEU A 761 -34.85 0.19 -28.60
C LEU A 761 -35.42 -0.67 -29.74
N THR A 762 -35.30 -0.22 -30.99
CA THR A 762 -35.77 -0.96 -32.17
C THR A 762 -34.69 -1.19 -33.22
N ASP A 763 -33.42 -1.05 -32.83
CA ASP A 763 -32.26 -1.01 -33.73
C ASP A 763 -32.47 0.06 -34.82
N SER A 764 -33.06 1.20 -34.42
CA SER A 764 -33.27 2.34 -35.32
C SER A 764 -31.94 2.97 -35.72
N TYR A 765 -31.95 3.77 -36.78
CA TYR A 765 -30.79 4.53 -37.23
C TYR A 765 -30.19 5.37 -36.08
N HIS A 766 -31.04 5.96 -35.24
CA HIS A 766 -30.62 6.67 -34.04
C HIS A 766 -29.97 5.75 -32.99
N ASP A 767 -30.51 4.56 -32.73
CA ASP A 767 -29.91 3.62 -31.77
C ASP A 767 -28.49 3.23 -32.23
N ILE A 768 -28.32 2.92 -33.52
CA ILE A 768 -27.03 2.58 -34.13
C ILE A 768 -26.06 3.78 -34.09
N TRP A 769 -26.58 5.00 -34.30
CA TRP A 769 -25.80 6.24 -34.19
C TRP A 769 -25.22 6.46 -32.80
N MET A 770 -26.03 6.28 -31.77
CA MET A 770 -25.60 6.41 -30.39
C MET A 770 -24.58 5.34 -30.02
N GLU A 771 -24.75 4.11 -30.52
CA GLU A 771 -23.82 3.01 -30.33
C GLU A 771 -22.46 3.29 -30.98
N LEU A 772 -22.43 3.77 -32.24
CA LEU A 772 -21.18 4.17 -32.92
C LEU A 772 -20.46 5.30 -32.15
N HIS A 773 -21.21 6.30 -31.69
CA HIS A 773 -20.62 7.40 -30.93
C HIS A 773 -19.98 6.88 -29.64
N GLU A 774 -20.67 6.01 -28.90
CA GLU A 774 -20.15 5.43 -27.67
C GLU A 774 -18.93 4.54 -27.92
N ASP A 775 -18.91 3.79 -29.03
CA ASP A 775 -17.75 3.02 -29.46
C ASP A 775 -16.53 3.91 -29.73
N LEU A 776 -16.70 4.98 -30.52
CA LEU A 776 -15.62 5.92 -30.82
C LEU A 776 -15.05 6.54 -29.53
N LEU A 777 -15.92 7.00 -28.62
CA LEU A 777 -15.52 7.55 -27.32
C LEU A 777 -14.76 6.50 -26.47
N THR A 778 -15.31 5.29 -26.39
CA THR A 778 -14.75 4.18 -25.60
C THR A 778 -13.38 3.74 -26.13
N THR A 779 -13.22 3.70 -27.45
CA THR A 779 -11.99 3.32 -28.15
C THR A 779 -10.90 4.36 -27.95
N LEU A 780 -11.26 5.64 -28.09
CA LEU A 780 -10.32 6.76 -27.92
C LEU A 780 -10.04 7.08 -26.44
N SER A 781 -10.82 6.51 -25.52
CA SER A 781 -10.75 6.80 -24.08
C SER A 781 -11.00 8.27 -23.76
N VAL A 782 -11.90 8.92 -24.50
CA VAL A 782 -12.28 10.33 -24.31
C VAL A 782 -13.67 10.44 -23.70
N SER A 783 -13.87 11.46 -22.87
CA SER A 783 -15.19 11.81 -22.34
C SER A 783 -15.92 12.74 -23.30
N ARG A 784 -17.26 12.72 -23.27
CA ARG A 784 -18.07 13.67 -24.04
C ARG A 784 -17.72 15.12 -23.67
N SER A 785 -17.60 15.97 -24.66
CA SER A 785 -17.31 17.40 -24.60
C SER A 785 -18.47 18.24 -25.14
N GLU A 786 -18.41 19.58 -25.03
CA GLU A 786 -19.39 20.46 -25.71
C GLU A 786 -19.38 20.27 -27.24
N ALA A 787 -18.26 19.86 -27.83
CA ALA A 787 -18.17 19.56 -29.26
C ALA A 787 -18.93 18.28 -29.66
N ASP A 788 -19.22 17.40 -28.69
CA ASP A 788 -20.08 16.24 -28.89
C ASP A 788 -21.57 16.61 -28.97
N GLY A 789 -21.92 17.86 -28.61
CA GLY A 789 -23.24 18.47 -28.75
C GLY A 789 -24.10 18.41 -27.50
#